data_AF-A0A5E8V9L7-F1
#
_entry.id   AF-A0A5E8V9L7-F1
#
_cell.length_a   1.000
_cell.length_b   1.000
_cell.length_c   1.000
_cell.angle_alpha   90.00
_cell.angle_beta   90.00
_cell.angle_gamma   90.00
#
_symmetry.space_group_name_H-M   'P 1'
#
loop_
_entity.id
_entity.type
_entity.pdbx_description
1 polymer ?
#
loop_
_entity_poly.entity_id
_entity_poly.type
_entity_poly.pdbx_seq_one_letter_code
_entity_poly.pdbx_strand_id
1 'polypeptide(L)'
;MSMEIPSLPGGPLSGVVASAVEYMVDAGQRSVLFLDIMRQRGDQYREHVSQTAPHVLQYAAELIMDGRKLDEPVNYALVRIIPPAGVELDLERRPFIVVDPRAGHGPGIGGFKADSEIGVAMKAGHPCYFVGFLPEPMPGQTIERIARAEALFVEKVISLHPQADGKPCVIGNCQAGWAVMILASLRPELFGPLIIAGAPLAYWAGVHGKYPMRYAGGLLGGSWLTALTSDLGAGKFDGAWLVQNFESQNPSNTLWTKQYNVYSKVDTEADRYLEFERWWGGHVNLNAEEIQFIVDELFVGNNLAAGKIEMSDGRKVDLRNIRSPILVFCSKGDNVTPPQQALHWILDCYADVDEIRAYGQTIVYTVHESIGHLGIFVSGGVAKKEHAEFSSNIDLIDVLPPGLYEATFEAKGEETTSSDLVVGQWVMRCEARTLDDIRAMGGNSPEDERRFAAAKRVSELNLAAYQKFVQPWVKSMTTPQLAEAMRNLHPLRLQYEALSSQNPWMAMVKSAAEGVEENRKPVAKDNPFLAFQEQMSKQIVHVLDSWRDSQEALSEAIFLNVYGSPLLQAAVGVDPTSEPSRRREMSPEHRAMLKQRIAELKAKIGEGGLREAALRALLYVGSARGMVDERSIEALRQVRREHGGARLTLAEFKTLVREQFFMLLLDRDATLAAIPKLLPDDLNQRRAAFAAIREVLSASEAISGERADRLKRIADLFGVDSGETTSNVAPFDPKARAS
;
A
#
# COMPACT_ATOMS: atom_id res chain seq x y z
N MET A 1 66.10 29.59 29.24
CA MET A 1 65.99 30.30 27.95
C MET A 1 64.75 29.78 27.26
N SER A 2 63.70 30.58 27.25
CA SER A 2 62.47 30.34 26.50
C SER A 2 62.79 30.39 25.01
N MET A 3 62.56 29.30 24.28
CA MET A 3 62.53 29.34 22.82
C MET A 3 61.18 29.91 22.42
N GLU A 4 61.17 31.18 22.05
CA GLU A 4 60.06 31.81 21.34
C GLU A 4 59.89 31.14 19.97
N ILE A 5 58.70 30.61 19.71
CA ILE A 5 58.28 30.18 18.38
C ILE A 5 57.99 31.46 17.58
N PRO A 6 58.56 31.64 16.36
CA PRO A 6 58.28 32.83 15.58
C PRO A 6 56.81 32.86 15.17
N SER A 7 56.12 33.94 15.51
CA SER A 7 54.80 34.27 14.98
C SER A 7 54.91 34.42 13.46
N LEU A 8 54.34 33.48 12.71
CA LEU A 8 54.20 33.60 11.26
C LEU A 8 53.22 34.75 10.93
N PRO A 9 53.46 35.55 9.87
CA PRO A 9 52.64 36.72 9.57
C PRO A 9 51.24 36.29 9.12
N GLY A 10 50.21 36.84 9.76
CA GLY A 10 48.80 36.64 9.40
C GLY A 10 48.49 37.30 8.06
N GLY A 11 48.58 36.53 6.97
CA GLY A 11 48.12 36.91 5.64
C GLY A 11 46.88 36.09 5.23
N PRO A 12 46.14 36.48 4.19
CA PRO A 12 45.01 35.69 3.68
C PRO A 12 45.39 34.23 3.38
N LEU A 13 46.64 34.00 2.95
CA LEU A 13 47.21 32.68 2.69
C LEU A 13 47.39 31.82 3.95
N SER A 14 47.69 32.41 5.13
CA SER A 14 47.80 31.65 6.38
C SER A 14 46.43 31.21 6.89
N GLY A 15 45.39 32.01 6.65
CA GLY A 15 44.00 31.65 6.95
C GLY A 15 43.50 30.48 6.10
N VAL A 16 43.75 30.52 4.77
CA VAL A 16 43.37 29.44 3.86
C VAL A 16 44.08 28.13 4.20
N VAL A 17 45.39 28.17 4.50
CA VAL A 17 46.14 26.96 4.91
C VAL A 17 45.62 26.40 6.23
N ALA A 18 45.30 27.25 7.22
CA ALA A 18 44.72 26.81 8.48
C ALA A 18 43.36 26.13 8.27
N SER A 19 42.47 26.72 7.48
CA SER A 19 41.17 26.12 7.12
C SER A 19 41.34 24.81 6.35
N ALA A 20 42.35 24.69 5.48
CA ALA A 20 42.63 23.45 4.75
C ALA A 20 43.09 22.33 5.70
N VAL A 21 43.99 22.63 6.65
CA VAL A 21 44.48 21.67 7.64
C VAL A 21 43.34 21.23 8.56
N GLU A 22 42.54 22.16 9.06
CA GLU A 22 41.36 21.88 9.87
C GLU A 22 40.40 20.91 9.14
N TYR A 23 40.08 21.20 7.88
CA TYR A 23 39.26 20.33 7.04
C TYR A 23 39.89 18.96 6.82
N MET A 24 41.19 18.86 6.54
CA MET A 24 41.87 17.57 6.32
C MET A 24 41.85 16.69 7.57
N VAL A 25 42.03 17.28 8.76
CA VAL A 25 41.92 16.55 10.03
C VAL A 25 40.51 15.99 10.19
N ASP A 26 39.49 16.84 10.04
CA ASP A 26 38.09 16.42 10.13
C ASP A 26 37.73 15.35 9.08
N ALA A 27 38.08 15.56 7.81
CA ALA A 27 37.81 14.62 6.73
C ALA A 27 38.50 13.27 6.93
N GLY A 28 39.73 13.27 7.47
CA GLY A 28 40.44 12.05 7.86
C GLY A 28 39.72 11.31 8.99
N GLN A 29 39.30 12.03 10.03
CA GLN A 29 38.53 11.47 11.13
C GLN A 29 37.18 10.89 10.67
N ARG A 30 36.41 11.65 9.87
CA ARG A 30 35.15 11.18 9.28
C ARG A 30 35.33 9.94 8.42
N SER A 31 36.44 9.83 7.69
CA SER A 31 36.75 8.65 6.88
C SER A 31 36.97 7.40 7.73
N VAL A 32 37.71 7.51 8.83
CA VAL A 32 37.93 6.38 9.75
C VAL A 32 36.62 5.93 10.40
N LEU A 33 35.84 6.89 10.92
CA LEU A 33 34.53 6.60 11.53
C LEU A 33 33.55 6.00 10.52
N PHE A 34 33.50 6.53 9.30
CA PHE A 34 32.68 5.98 8.22
C PHE A 34 33.07 4.53 7.88
N LEU A 35 34.37 4.22 7.79
CA LEU A 35 34.83 2.85 7.57
C LEU A 35 34.44 1.92 8.73
N ASP A 36 34.47 2.41 9.98
CA ASP A 36 33.99 1.61 11.12
C ASP A 36 32.47 1.37 11.06
N ILE A 37 31.68 2.37 10.68
CA ILE A 37 30.23 2.19 10.43
C ILE A 37 29.99 1.13 9.35
N MET A 38 30.77 1.14 8.26
CA MET A 38 30.66 0.13 7.20
C MET A 38 31.08 -1.27 7.68
N ARG A 39 32.03 -1.35 8.62
CA ARG A 39 32.38 -2.60 9.31
C ARG A 39 31.26 -3.11 10.19
N GLN A 40 30.69 -2.25 11.03
CA GLN A 40 29.53 -2.57 11.86
C GLN A 40 28.36 -3.06 11.02
N ARG A 41 28.10 -2.43 9.86
CA ARG A 41 27.10 -2.87 8.88
C ARG A 41 27.35 -4.31 8.41
N GLY A 42 28.59 -4.65 8.07
CA GLY A 42 28.96 -6.01 7.66
C GLY A 42 28.80 -7.05 8.76
N ASP A 43 29.16 -6.70 10.00
CA ASP A 43 29.00 -7.58 11.15
C ASP A 43 27.52 -7.81 11.50
N GLN A 44 26.73 -6.73 11.50
CA GLN A 44 25.29 -6.78 11.72
C GLN A 44 24.57 -7.59 10.65
N TYR A 45 24.98 -7.48 9.38
CA TYR A 45 24.45 -8.31 8.30
C TYR A 45 24.64 -9.80 8.59
N ARG A 46 25.82 -10.21 9.06
CA ARG A 46 26.09 -11.63 9.38
C ARG A 46 25.33 -12.10 10.59
N GLU A 47 25.28 -11.28 11.65
CA GLU A 47 24.46 -11.57 12.82
C GLU A 47 23.02 -11.81 12.37
N HIS A 48 22.47 -10.92 11.55
CA HIS A 48 21.11 -11.02 11.03
C HIS A 48 20.90 -12.30 10.21
N VAL A 49 21.75 -12.59 9.22
CA VAL A 49 21.63 -13.78 8.37
C VAL A 49 21.80 -15.09 9.16
N SER A 50 22.51 -15.07 10.30
CA SER A 50 22.67 -16.24 11.17
C SER A 50 21.43 -16.57 12.01
N GLN A 51 20.45 -15.67 12.08
CA GLN A 51 19.22 -15.89 12.83
C GLN A 51 18.36 -16.99 12.17
N THR A 52 17.64 -17.75 12.99
CA THR A 52 16.72 -18.80 12.50
C THR A 52 15.57 -18.24 11.65
N ALA A 53 15.08 -17.05 12.02
CA ALA A 53 14.00 -16.35 11.36
C ALA A 53 14.35 -14.84 11.31
N PRO A 54 15.24 -14.42 10.41
CA PRO A 54 15.66 -13.03 10.33
C PRO A 54 14.47 -12.14 9.94
N HIS A 55 14.20 -11.13 10.75
CA HIS A 55 13.18 -10.12 10.49
C HIS A 55 13.56 -8.78 11.14
N VAL A 56 12.88 -7.72 10.72
CA VAL A 56 13.03 -6.38 11.32
C VAL A 56 11.78 -5.88 12.05
N LEU A 57 10.85 -6.79 12.32
CA LEU A 57 9.66 -6.52 13.14
C LEU A 57 10.08 -6.06 14.54
N GLN A 58 9.68 -4.84 14.95
CA GLN A 58 10.04 -4.29 16.27
C GLN A 58 9.18 -4.84 17.41
N TYR A 59 8.03 -5.43 17.11
CA TYR A 59 7.10 -5.94 18.10
C TYR A 59 7.41 -7.38 18.50
N ALA A 60 7.21 -7.69 19.78
CA ALA A 60 7.16 -9.07 20.23
C ALA A 60 5.95 -9.77 19.59
N ALA A 61 6.13 -11.02 19.18
CA ALA A 61 5.11 -11.77 18.48
C ALA A 61 5.07 -13.23 18.92
N GLU A 62 3.88 -13.81 18.86
CA GLU A 62 3.61 -15.22 19.15
C GLU A 62 3.30 -15.96 17.84
N LEU A 63 3.99 -17.08 17.61
CA LEU A 63 3.72 -17.91 16.44
C LEU A 63 2.37 -18.62 16.58
N ILE A 64 1.45 -18.33 15.65
CA ILE A 64 0.10 -18.91 15.62
C ILE A 64 0.03 -20.08 14.65
N MET A 65 0.66 -19.95 13.48
CA MET A 65 0.70 -21.01 12.47
C MET A 65 2.01 -20.97 11.68
N ASP A 66 2.62 -22.15 11.53
CA ASP A 66 3.84 -22.36 10.74
C ASP A 66 3.47 -23.03 9.42
N GLY A 67 3.57 -22.30 8.31
CA GLY A 67 3.19 -22.76 6.97
C GLY A 67 3.98 -23.97 6.49
N ARG A 68 5.15 -24.25 7.09
CA ARG A 68 5.97 -25.41 6.74
C ARG A 68 5.37 -26.73 7.23
N LYS A 69 4.42 -26.66 8.16
CA LYS A 69 3.73 -27.81 8.77
C LYS A 69 2.36 -28.08 8.12
N LEU A 70 1.99 -27.33 7.10
CA LEU A 70 0.77 -27.54 6.32
C LEU A 70 0.95 -28.68 5.31
N ASP A 71 -0.17 -29.21 4.80
CA ASP A 71 -0.16 -30.28 3.80
C ASP A 71 0.56 -29.88 2.51
N GLU A 72 0.44 -28.61 2.13
CA GLU A 72 1.26 -27.97 1.10
C GLU A 72 2.21 -26.97 1.77
N PRO A 73 3.46 -27.36 2.10
CA PRO A 73 4.36 -26.54 2.87
C PRO A 73 4.75 -25.24 2.15
N VAL A 74 4.72 -24.14 2.89
CA VAL A 74 5.25 -22.84 2.46
C VAL A 74 6.15 -22.25 3.53
N ASN A 75 7.10 -21.39 3.16
CA ASN A 75 8.01 -20.74 4.08
C ASN A 75 7.39 -19.55 4.86
N TYR A 76 6.05 -19.41 4.83
CA TYR A 76 5.32 -18.34 5.48
C TYR A 76 4.86 -18.74 6.89
N ALA A 77 4.67 -17.74 7.75
CA ALA A 77 4.17 -17.94 9.11
C ALA A 77 3.19 -16.82 9.49
N LEU A 78 2.14 -17.19 10.23
CA LEU A 78 1.23 -16.27 10.88
C LEU A 78 1.66 -16.07 12.33
N VAL A 79 1.88 -14.83 12.71
CA VAL A 79 2.16 -14.44 14.10
C VAL A 79 1.12 -13.46 14.62
N ARG A 80 0.83 -13.53 15.92
CA ARG A 80 0.03 -12.55 16.65
C ARG A 80 0.95 -11.54 17.30
N ILE A 81 0.68 -10.26 17.12
CA ILE A 81 1.47 -9.19 17.74
C ILE A 81 1.08 -9.05 19.21
N ILE A 82 2.08 -9.01 20.09
CA ILE A 82 1.88 -8.76 21.51
C ILE A 82 1.88 -7.24 21.73
N PRO A 83 0.80 -6.66 22.29
CA PRO A 83 0.73 -5.22 22.49
C PRO A 83 1.84 -4.75 23.44
N PRO A 84 2.52 -3.63 23.14
CA PRO A 84 3.44 -2.99 24.08
C PRO A 84 2.74 -2.58 25.39
N ALA A 85 3.50 -2.37 26.45
CA ALA A 85 2.96 -1.94 27.74
C ALA A 85 2.16 -0.63 27.60
N GLY A 86 0.94 -0.61 28.16
CA GLY A 86 0.03 0.54 28.12
C GLY A 86 -0.87 0.62 26.88
N VAL A 87 -0.77 -0.33 25.93
CA VAL A 87 -1.72 -0.46 24.81
C VAL A 87 -2.77 -1.50 25.17
N GLU A 88 -4.03 -1.08 25.27
CA GLU A 88 -5.18 -1.97 25.46
C GLU A 88 -5.84 -2.27 24.12
N LEU A 89 -6.15 -3.54 23.90
CA LEU A 89 -6.81 -4.02 22.69
C LEU A 89 -8.23 -4.47 23.01
N ASP A 90 -9.17 -4.16 22.13
CA ASP A 90 -10.54 -4.63 22.19
C ASP A 90 -10.70 -5.86 21.27
N LEU A 91 -10.91 -7.03 21.86
CA LEU A 91 -11.04 -8.30 21.12
C LEU A 91 -12.36 -8.42 20.36
N GLU A 92 -13.34 -7.54 20.62
CA GLU A 92 -14.59 -7.46 19.84
C GLU A 92 -14.42 -6.57 18.59
N ARG A 93 -13.33 -5.81 18.49
CA ARG A 93 -12.98 -5.11 17.25
C ARG A 93 -12.46 -6.07 16.20
N ARG A 94 -12.66 -5.71 14.93
CA ARG A 94 -12.11 -6.47 13.80
C ARG A 94 -10.59 -6.62 13.94
N PRO A 95 -10.02 -7.82 13.70
CA PRO A 95 -8.57 -7.99 13.67
C PRO A 95 -7.98 -7.40 12.39
N PHE A 96 -6.73 -6.94 12.47
CA PHE A 96 -5.91 -6.50 11.36
C PHE A 96 -4.84 -7.55 11.05
N ILE A 97 -4.61 -7.83 9.76
CA ILE A 97 -3.55 -8.71 9.29
C ILE A 97 -2.68 -7.92 8.32
N VAL A 98 -1.41 -7.72 8.66
CA VAL A 98 -0.42 -7.08 7.77
C VAL A 98 0.41 -8.16 7.08
N VAL A 99 0.44 -8.13 5.75
CA VAL A 99 1.19 -9.08 4.91
C VAL A 99 2.34 -8.34 4.24
N ASP A 100 3.56 -8.80 4.52
CA ASP A 100 4.76 -8.14 4.05
C ASP A 100 5.19 -8.55 2.63
N PRO A 101 5.80 -7.64 1.85
CA PRO A 101 6.23 -7.93 0.50
C PRO A 101 7.46 -8.84 0.48
N ARG A 102 7.44 -9.87 -0.35
CA ARG A 102 8.62 -10.72 -0.62
C ARG A 102 9.44 -10.23 -1.84
N ALA A 103 9.65 -8.93 -1.92
CA ALA A 103 10.28 -8.26 -3.07
C ALA A 103 11.83 -8.31 -3.04
N GLY A 104 12.40 -9.44 -2.60
CA GLY A 104 13.84 -9.66 -2.47
C GLY A 104 14.43 -9.37 -1.08
N HIS A 105 13.73 -8.56 -0.26
CA HIS A 105 14.09 -8.28 1.13
C HIS A 105 13.36 -9.20 2.13
N GLY A 106 13.90 -9.31 3.34
CA GLY A 106 13.31 -10.02 4.46
C GLY A 106 12.08 -9.32 5.05
N PRO A 107 11.28 -10.03 5.88
CA PRO A 107 10.05 -9.50 6.44
C PRO A 107 10.28 -8.59 7.67
N GLY A 108 9.21 -7.96 8.11
CA GLY A 108 9.10 -7.11 9.28
C GLY A 108 8.93 -5.62 8.97
N ILE A 109 8.85 -5.23 7.70
CA ILE A 109 8.82 -3.82 7.30
C ILE A 109 7.51 -3.12 7.71
N GLY A 110 6.36 -3.82 7.64
CA GLY A 110 5.07 -3.33 8.14
C GLY A 110 5.00 -3.10 9.66
N GLY A 111 6.01 -3.58 10.40
CA GLY A 111 6.19 -3.38 11.84
C GLY A 111 7.54 -2.77 12.22
N PHE A 112 8.22 -2.12 11.28
CA PHE A 112 9.60 -1.63 11.45
C PHE A 112 9.71 -0.42 12.38
N LYS A 113 8.61 0.27 12.68
CA LYS A 113 8.57 1.45 13.55
C LYS A 113 7.35 1.40 14.47
N ALA A 114 7.42 2.09 15.60
CA ALA A 114 6.30 2.23 16.52
C ALA A 114 5.04 2.87 15.89
N ASP A 115 5.21 3.67 14.84
CA ASP A 115 4.14 4.33 14.07
C ASP A 115 3.92 3.66 12.69
N SER A 116 4.29 2.38 12.56
CA SER A 116 3.96 1.57 11.39
C SER A 116 2.47 1.21 11.37
N GLU A 117 2.02 0.55 10.29
CA GLU A 117 0.63 0.09 10.12
C GLU A 117 0.13 -0.75 11.31
N ILE A 118 0.97 -1.67 11.80
CA ILE A 118 0.69 -2.47 13.01
C ILE A 118 0.54 -1.56 14.24
N GLY A 119 1.46 -0.61 14.42
CA GLY A 119 1.44 0.30 15.56
C GLY A 119 0.19 1.19 15.58
N VAL A 120 -0.19 1.69 14.42
CA VAL A 120 -1.37 2.53 14.22
C VAL A 120 -2.66 1.75 14.47
N ALA A 121 -2.80 0.54 13.91
CA ALA A 121 -3.97 -0.31 14.14
C ALA A 121 -4.11 -0.71 15.62
N MET A 122 -3.01 -1.05 16.31
CA MET A 122 -3.04 -1.34 17.75
C MET A 122 -3.40 -0.11 18.59
N LYS A 123 -2.91 1.10 18.24
CA LYS A 123 -3.32 2.35 18.90
C LYS A 123 -4.81 2.64 18.73
N ALA A 124 -5.39 2.22 17.61
CA ALA A 124 -6.83 2.24 17.38
C ALA A 124 -7.57 1.07 18.08
N GLY A 125 -6.89 0.26 18.91
CA GLY A 125 -7.49 -0.79 19.74
C GLY A 125 -7.75 -2.12 19.01
N HIS A 126 -7.24 -2.31 17.79
CA HIS A 126 -7.48 -3.53 17.01
C HIS A 126 -6.48 -4.66 17.32
N PRO A 127 -6.93 -5.93 17.44
CA PRO A 127 -6.02 -7.07 17.48
C PRO A 127 -5.21 -7.16 16.19
N CYS A 128 -3.88 -7.27 16.30
CA CYS A 128 -2.99 -7.26 15.13
C CYS A 128 -2.26 -8.58 14.92
N TYR A 129 -2.18 -8.98 13.67
CA TYR A 129 -1.47 -10.15 13.18
C TYR A 129 -0.54 -9.74 12.05
N PHE A 130 0.49 -10.56 11.86
CA PHE A 130 1.47 -10.35 10.81
C PHE A 130 1.75 -11.67 10.09
N VAL A 131 1.80 -11.59 8.76
CA VAL A 131 2.21 -12.71 7.90
C VAL A 131 3.61 -12.40 7.38
N GLY A 132 4.59 -13.16 7.89
CA GLY A 132 5.99 -13.09 7.48
C GLY A 132 6.44 -14.37 6.78
N PHE A 133 7.70 -14.42 6.37
CA PHE A 133 8.29 -15.57 5.69
C PHE A 133 9.76 -15.76 6.06
N LEU A 134 10.26 -16.98 5.91
CA LEU A 134 11.67 -17.30 6.11
C LEU A 134 12.48 -17.06 4.82
N PRO A 135 13.82 -16.90 4.90
CA PRO A 135 14.62 -16.58 3.71
C PRO A 135 14.59 -17.62 2.59
N GLU A 136 14.40 -18.89 2.94
CA GLU A 136 14.42 -19.99 1.98
C GLU A 136 13.00 -20.48 1.68
N PRO A 137 12.59 -20.59 0.39
CA PRO A 137 11.32 -21.21 0.01
C PRO A 137 11.29 -22.69 0.37
N MET A 138 10.08 -23.22 0.56
CA MET A 138 9.88 -24.67 0.59
C MET A 138 10.00 -25.28 -0.82
N PRO A 139 10.46 -26.53 -0.97
CA PRO A 139 10.54 -27.19 -2.27
C PRO A 139 9.18 -27.25 -2.98
N GLY A 140 9.13 -26.82 -4.24
CA GLY A 140 7.91 -26.79 -5.05
C GLY A 140 6.87 -25.79 -4.56
N GLN A 141 7.25 -24.82 -3.73
CA GLN A 141 6.38 -23.72 -3.35
C GLN A 141 6.00 -22.90 -4.58
N THR A 142 4.72 -22.51 -4.68
CA THR A 142 4.17 -21.69 -5.76
C THR A 142 3.35 -20.54 -5.17
N ILE A 143 3.04 -19.52 -5.97
CA ILE A 143 2.12 -18.46 -5.56
C ILE A 143 0.75 -19.02 -5.15
N GLU A 144 0.27 -20.04 -5.85
CA GLU A 144 -0.98 -20.71 -5.51
C GLU A 144 -0.93 -21.39 -4.13
N ARG A 145 0.17 -22.07 -3.81
CA ARG A 145 0.37 -22.67 -2.47
C ARG A 145 0.44 -21.62 -1.37
N ILE A 146 1.11 -20.50 -1.64
CA ILE A 146 1.13 -19.36 -0.71
C ILE A 146 -0.28 -18.83 -0.48
N ALA A 147 -1.05 -18.58 -1.55
CA ALA A 147 -2.43 -18.10 -1.42
C ALA A 147 -3.30 -19.06 -0.60
N ARG A 148 -3.16 -20.38 -0.82
CA ARG A 148 -3.87 -21.40 -0.02
C ARG A 148 -3.45 -21.38 1.45
N ALA A 149 -2.16 -21.25 1.74
CA ALA A 149 -1.66 -21.15 3.12
C ALA A 149 -2.14 -19.86 3.81
N GLU A 150 -2.10 -18.72 3.12
CA GLU A 150 -2.63 -17.45 3.62
C GLU A 150 -4.14 -17.51 3.86
N ALA A 151 -4.90 -18.25 3.04
CA ALA A 151 -6.32 -18.51 3.30
C ALA A 151 -6.52 -19.20 4.67
N LEU A 152 -5.73 -20.23 4.96
CA LEU A 152 -5.74 -20.93 6.25
C LEU A 152 -5.33 -20.00 7.41
N PHE A 153 -4.40 -19.07 7.17
CA PHE A 153 -4.04 -18.05 8.15
C PHE A 153 -5.20 -17.12 8.48
N VAL A 154 -5.89 -16.61 7.46
CA VAL A 154 -7.07 -15.73 7.66
C VAL A 154 -8.20 -16.50 8.35
N GLU A 155 -8.47 -17.74 7.95
CA GLU A 155 -9.43 -18.61 8.64
C GLU A 155 -9.06 -18.83 10.12
N LYS A 156 -7.78 -19.02 10.41
CA LYS A 156 -7.29 -19.15 11.78
C LYS A 156 -7.53 -17.87 12.57
N VAL A 157 -7.24 -16.69 12.01
CA VAL A 157 -7.51 -15.41 12.66
C VAL A 157 -9.02 -15.25 12.94
N ILE A 158 -9.88 -15.54 11.96
CA ILE A 158 -11.34 -15.51 12.15
C ILE A 158 -11.76 -16.41 13.31
N SER A 159 -11.21 -17.63 13.40
CA SER A 159 -11.54 -18.57 14.48
C SER A 159 -11.13 -18.08 15.88
N LEU A 160 -10.11 -17.23 15.96
CA LEU A 160 -9.63 -16.66 17.21
C LEU A 160 -10.45 -15.44 17.66
N HIS A 161 -11.28 -14.87 16.77
CA HIS A 161 -12.09 -13.68 17.02
C HIS A 161 -13.58 -13.90 16.67
N PRO A 162 -14.27 -14.86 17.31
CA PRO A 162 -15.66 -15.21 16.97
C PRO A 162 -16.68 -14.10 17.29
N GLN A 163 -16.32 -13.16 18.17
CA GLN A 163 -17.16 -12.02 18.57
C GLN A 163 -16.80 -10.72 17.83
N ALA A 164 -15.83 -10.76 16.91
CA ALA A 164 -15.44 -9.56 16.20
C ALA A 164 -16.60 -9.00 15.36
N ASP A 165 -16.77 -7.68 15.40
CA ASP A 165 -17.85 -6.96 14.72
C ASP A 165 -17.80 -7.10 13.18
N GLY A 166 -16.67 -7.57 12.61
CA GLY A 166 -16.48 -7.80 11.18
C GLY A 166 -15.34 -8.76 10.84
N LYS A 167 -15.23 -9.12 9.56
CA LYS A 167 -14.11 -9.92 9.03
C LYS A 167 -12.79 -9.13 9.10
N PRO A 168 -11.63 -9.82 9.12
CA PRO A 168 -10.33 -9.17 9.26
C PRO A 168 -10.09 -8.11 8.18
N CYS A 169 -9.53 -6.96 8.58
CA CYS A 169 -8.93 -6.01 7.64
C CYS A 169 -7.55 -6.54 7.25
N VAL A 170 -7.27 -6.63 5.95
CA VAL A 170 -5.99 -7.16 5.46
C VAL A 170 -5.22 -6.09 4.69
N ILE A 171 -4.00 -5.83 5.12
CA ILE A 171 -3.09 -4.87 4.51
C ILE A 171 -2.05 -5.65 3.70
N GLY A 172 -2.00 -5.40 2.39
CA GLY A 172 -1.00 -5.98 1.49
C GLY A 172 -0.08 -4.89 0.96
N ASN A 173 1.19 -4.95 1.37
CA ASN A 173 2.21 -3.98 0.99
C ASN A 173 2.95 -4.42 -0.26
N CYS A 174 3.13 -3.52 -1.23
CA CYS A 174 3.85 -3.75 -2.47
C CYS A 174 3.49 -5.11 -3.10
N GLN A 175 4.41 -6.07 -3.14
CA GLN A 175 4.17 -7.40 -3.70
C GLN A 175 3.00 -8.13 -3.02
N ALA A 176 2.88 -8.01 -1.69
CA ALA A 176 1.80 -8.66 -0.96
C ALA A 176 0.43 -8.11 -1.35
N GLY A 177 0.33 -6.86 -1.83
CA GLY A 177 -0.93 -6.26 -2.26
C GLY A 177 -1.59 -7.02 -3.40
N TRP A 178 -0.86 -7.32 -4.47
CA TRP A 178 -1.43 -8.12 -5.57
C TRP A 178 -1.68 -9.57 -5.16
N ALA A 179 -0.88 -10.14 -4.25
CA ALA A 179 -1.08 -11.51 -3.76
C ALA A 179 -2.37 -11.62 -2.93
N VAL A 180 -2.60 -10.66 -2.04
CA VAL A 180 -3.85 -10.53 -1.27
C VAL A 180 -5.04 -10.32 -2.21
N MET A 181 -4.90 -9.52 -3.27
CA MET A 181 -5.96 -9.34 -4.28
C MET A 181 -6.29 -10.65 -5.02
N ILE A 182 -5.28 -11.45 -5.38
CA ILE A 182 -5.49 -12.80 -5.94
C ILE A 182 -6.28 -13.66 -4.94
N LEU A 183 -5.82 -13.75 -3.69
CA LEU A 183 -6.46 -14.57 -2.68
C LEU A 183 -7.90 -14.11 -2.39
N ALA A 184 -8.14 -12.81 -2.22
CA ALA A 184 -9.46 -12.25 -1.97
C ALA A 184 -10.41 -12.46 -3.15
N SER A 185 -9.91 -12.58 -4.39
CA SER A 185 -10.74 -12.92 -5.55
C SER A 185 -11.16 -14.40 -5.57
N LEU A 186 -10.34 -15.29 -4.98
CA LEU A 186 -10.57 -16.73 -4.92
C LEU A 186 -11.37 -17.17 -3.68
N ARG A 187 -11.23 -16.44 -2.57
CA ARG A 187 -11.87 -16.68 -1.27
C ARG A 187 -12.48 -15.39 -0.70
N PRO A 188 -13.43 -14.74 -1.42
CA PRO A 188 -13.96 -13.43 -1.05
C PRO A 188 -14.68 -13.39 0.31
N GLU A 189 -15.13 -14.54 0.81
CA GLU A 189 -15.83 -14.67 2.09
C GLU A 189 -14.94 -14.54 3.34
N LEU A 190 -13.61 -14.56 3.15
CA LEU A 190 -12.64 -14.46 4.25
C LEU A 190 -12.33 -13.01 4.66
N PHE A 191 -12.56 -12.04 3.77
CA PHE A 191 -11.98 -10.70 3.92
C PHE A 191 -13.00 -9.65 4.36
N GLY A 192 -12.60 -8.79 5.29
CA GLY A 192 -13.17 -7.45 5.44
C GLY A 192 -12.51 -6.49 4.44
N PRO A 193 -12.41 -5.19 4.74
CA PRO A 193 -11.69 -4.23 3.91
C PRO A 193 -10.25 -4.66 3.61
N LEU A 194 -9.81 -4.35 2.39
CA LEU A 194 -8.45 -4.58 1.92
C LEU A 194 -7.75 -3.23 1.79
N ILE A 195 -6.56 -3.09 2.37
CA ILE A 195 -5.68 -1.92 2.16
C ILE A 195 -4.51 -2.38 1.29
N ILE A 196 -4.43 -1.83 0.09
CA ILE A 196 -3.46 -2.17 -0.93
C ILE A 196 -2.50 -0.99 -1.07
N ALA A 197 -1.34 -1.09 -0.41
CA ALA A 197 -0.40 0.01 -0.26
C ALA A 197 0.81 -0.16 -1.19
N GLY A 198 0.96 0.74 -2.17
CA GLY A 198 2.08 0.74 -3.10
C GLY A 198 2.18 -0.52 -3.96
N ALA A 199 1.06 -1.18 -4.28
CA ALA A 199 1.06 -2.43 -5.05
C ALA A 199 0.61 -2.23 -6.51
N PRO A 200 1.38 -2.71 -7.50
CA PRO A 200 0.97 -2.64 -8.90
C PRO A 200 -0.11 -3.68 -9.19
N LEU A 201 -1.14 -3.28 -9.93
CA LEU A 201 -2.24 -4.15 -10.38
C LEU A 201 -2.44 -4.09 -11.90
N ALA A 202 -1.96 -3.04 -12.56
CA ALA A 202 -1.89 -2.89 -14.01
C ALA A 202 -0.44 -2.60 -14.43
N TYR A 203 0.29 -3.63 -14.87
CA TYR A 203 1.75 -3.62 -14.93
C TYR A 203 2.31 -2.89 -16.15
N TRP A 204 1.55 -2.84 -17.24
CA TRP A 204 1.91 -2.07 -18.43
C TRP A 204 1.56 -0.59 -18.31
N ALA A 205 0.66 -0.22 -17.40
CA ALA A 205 0.14 1.14 -17.28
C ALA A 205 1.21 2.16 -16.89
N GLY A 206 1.07 3.40 -17.36
CA GLY A 206 2.04 4.48 -17.16
C GLY A 206 1.91 5.56 -18.22
N VAL A 207 2.76 6.58 -18.12
CA VAL A 207 2.83 7.72 -19.06
C VAL A 207 4.21 7.79 -19.68
N HIS A 208 4.32 8.29 -20.92
CA HIS A 208 5.62 8.46 -21.59
C HIS A 208 6.53 9.42 -20.81
N GLY A 209 7.84 9.19 -20.90
CA GLY A 209 8.87 9.96 -20.21
C GLY A 209 8.94 9.69 -18.69
N LYS A 210 8.22 8.69 -18.18
CA LYS A 210 8.23 8.28 -16.77
C LYS A 210 8.25 6.76 -16.63
N TYR A 211 8.58 6.29 -15.42
CA TYR A 211 8.41 4.90 -14.97
C TYR A 211 9.18 3.87 -15.81
N PRO A 212 10.51 4.02 -15.95
CA PRO A 212 11.33 3.23 -16.87
C PRO A 212 11.26 1.71 -16.64
N MET A 213 10.98 1.28 -15.41
CA MET A 213 10.91 -0.14 -15.02
C MET A 213 9.90 -0.95 -15.82
N ARG A 214 8.80 -0.33 -16.29
CA ARG A 214 7.77 -1.05 -17.06
C ARG A 214 8.31 -1.59 -18.40
N TYR A 215 9.37 -0.99 -18.94
CA TYR A 215 9.99 -1.39 -20.20
C TYR A 215 11.03 -2.50 -20.04
N ALA A 216 11.55 -2.70 -18.83
CA ALA A 216 12.70 -3.57 -18.56
C ALA A 216 12.44 -5.03 -19.00
N GLY A 217 11.22 -5.54 -18.79
CA GLY A 217 10.83 -6.88 -19.22
C GLY A 217 11.01 -7.11 -20.72
N GLY A 218 10.64 -6.13 -21.56
CA GLY A 218 10.88 -6.21 -23.00
C GLY A 218 12.35 -6.01 -23.36
N LEU A 219 13.01 -5.00 -22.79
CA LEU A 219 14.41 -4.67 -23.10
C LEU A 219 15.39 -5.81 -22.77
N LEU A 220 15.09 -6.61 -21.76
CA LEU A 220 15.86 -7.80 -21.38
C LEU A 220 15.48 -9.07 -22.17
N GLY A 221 14.59 -8.94 -23.16
CA GLY A 221 14.13 -10.05 -23.99
C GLY A 221 13.11 -10.96 -23.31
N GLY A 222 12.49 -10.52 -22.22
CA GLY A 222 11.43 -11.24 -21.52
C GLY A 222 11.90 -12.02 -20.30
N SER A 223 11.09 -13.00 -19.90
CA SER A 223 11.22 -13.76 -18.66
C SER A 223 12.22 -14.93 -18.73
N TRP A 224 12.87 -15.16 -19.87
CA TRP A 224 13.89 -16.21 -20.00
C TRP A 224 15.08 -16.02 -19.04
N LEU A 225 15.43 -14.77 -18.71
CA LEU A 225 16.47 -14.48 -17.70
C LEU A 225 16.05 -14.92 -16.30
N THR A 226 14.75 -14.85 -15.99
CA THR A 226 14.20 -15.35 -14.72
C THR A 226 14.41 -16.86 -14.60
N ALA A 227 14.13 -17.60 -15.68
CA ALA A 227 14.38 -19.03 -15.74
C ALA A 227 15.88 -19.35 -15.64
N LEU A 228 16.72 -18.66 -16.42
CA LEU A 228 18.17 -18.84 -16.40
C LEU A 228 18.78 -18.60 -15.02
N THR A 229 18.46 -17.47 -14.38
CA THR A 229 19.00 -17.13 -13.06
C THR A 229 18.51 -18.09 -11.98
N SER A 230 17.27 -18.57 -12.08
CA SER A 230 16.74 -19.61 -11.19
C SER A 230 17.44 -20.96 -11.39
N ASP A 231 17.73 -21.34 -12.64
CA ASP A 231 18.42 -22.59 -12.94
C ASP A 231 19.86 -22.58 -12.44
N LEU A 232 20.57 -21.45 -12.62
CA LEU A 232 21.91 -21.22 -12.04
C LEU A 232 21.88 -21.20 -10.50
N GLY A 233 20.75 -20.83 -9.90
CA GLY A 233 20.49 -20.93 -8.47
C GLY A 233 19.97 -22.31 -8.02
N ALA A 234 20.11 -23.36 -8.86
CA ALA A 234 19.65 -24.72 -8.57
C ALA A 234 18.16 -24.81 -8.20
N GLY A 235 17.30 -24.08 -8.92
CA GLY A 235 15.85 -24.02 -8.69
C GLY A 235 15.41 -22.89 -7.76
N LYS A 236 16.34 -22.03 -7.32
CA LYS A 236 16.05 -20.86 -6.49
C LYS A 236 16.46 -19.59 -7.21
N PHE A 237 15.60 -18.59 -7.17
CA PHE A 237 15.92 -17.25 -7.59
C PHE A 237 16.46 -16.45 -6.41
N ASP A 238 17.65 -15.88 -6.59
CA ASP A 238 18.28 -15.03 -5.60
C ASP A 238 17.64 -13.63 -5.58
N GLY A 239 16.95 -13.29 -4.48
CA GLY A 239 16.27 -11.99 -4.35
C GLY A 239 17.21 -10.78 -4.37
N ALA A 240 18.53 -10.96 -4.24
CA ALA A 240 19.49 -9.87 -4.46
C ALA A 240 19.36 -9.24 -5.87
N TRP A 241 18.96 -10.01 -6.88
CA TRP A 241 18.68 -9.46 -8.21
C TRP A 241 17.48 -8.52 -8.22
N LEU A 242 16.45 -8.76 -7.39
CA LEU A 242 15.33 -7.84 -7.24
C LEU A 242 15.76 -6.56 -6.53
N VAL A 243 16.55 -6.68 -5.46
CA VAL A 243 17.08 -5.52 -4.73
C VAL A 243 17.98 -4.68 -5.65
N GLN A 244 18.77 -5.30 -6.50
CA GLN A 244 19.58 -4.60 -7.50
C GLN A 244 18.73 -3.80 -8.49
N ASN A 245 17.56 -4.31 -8.89
CA ASN A 245 16.61 -3.56 -9.73
C ASN A 245 15.98 -2.36 -8.98
N PHE A 246 15.82 -2.42 -7.66
CA PHE A 246 15.42 -1.24 -6.88
C PHE A 246 16.57 -0.21 -6.81
N GLU A 247 17.79 -0.67 -6.56
CA GLU A 247 18.97 0.21 -6.47
C GLU A 247 19.29 0.92 -7.79
N SER A 248 19.04 0.28 -8.93
CA SER A 248 19.30 0.85 -10.26
C SER A 248 18.34 1.98 -10.66
N GLN A 249 17.17 2.07 -10.03
CA GLN A 249 16.22 3.18 -10.27
C GLN A 249 16.68 4.51 -9.67
N ASN A 250 17.60 4.48 -8.71
CA ASN A 250 18.12 5.70 -8.10
C ASN A 250 19.65 5.63 -7.91
N PRO A 251 20.42 5.70 -9.01
CA PRO A 251 21.87 5.56 -8.97
C PRO A 251 22.54 6.69 -8.17
N SER A 252 21.99 7.92 -8.18
CA SER A 252 22.51 9.02 -7.37
C SER A 252 22.37 8.76 -5.87
N ASN A 253 21.30 8.08 -5.44
CA ASN A 253 21.15 7.61 -4.07
C ASN A 253 22.06 6.42 -3.76
N THR A 254 22.00 5.36 -4.57
CA THR A 254 22.70 4.09 -4.37
C THR A 254 24.22 4.26 -4.37
N LEU A 255 24.77 4.95 -5.38
CA LEU A 255 26.21 5.05 -5.60
C LEU A 255 26.86 6.19 -4.82
N TRP A 256 26.09 7.17 -4.35
CA TRP A 256 26.64 8.37 -3.71
C TRP A 256 25.88 8.83 -2.46
N THR A 257 24.67 9.36 -2.62
CA THR A 257 23.97 10.14 -1.58
C THR A 257 23.81 9.38 -0.26
N LYS A 258 23.44 8.10 -0.32
CA LYS A 258 23.25 7.25 0.85
C LYS A 258 24.54 7.17 1.69
N GLN A 259 25.66 6.86 1.04
CA GLN A 259 26.97 6.74 1.68
C GLN A 259 27.54 8.09 2.10
N TYR A 260 27.42 9.10 1.23
CA TYR A 260 27.88 10.45 1.51
C TYR A 260 27.12 11.10 2.68
N ASN A 261 25.81 10.84 2.85
CA ASN A 261 25.06 11.37 3.98
C ASN A 261 25.59 10.82 5.32
N VAL A 262 25.94 9.53 5.37
CA VAL A 262 26.56 8.93 6.57
C VAL A 262 27.96 9.51 6.78
N TYR A 263 28.78 9.58 5.74
CA TYR A 263 30.12 10.17 5.83
C TYR A 263 30.08 11.64 6.30
N SER A 264 29.21 12.46 5.71
CA SER A 264 29.15 13.90 5.99
C SER A 264 28.59 14.20 7.38
N LYS A 265 27.72 13.35 7.92
CA LYS A 265 27.10 13.46 9.25
C LYS A 265 27.44 12.25 10.12
N VAL A 266 28.72 11.85 10.10
CA VAL A 266 29.19 10.62 10.73
C VAL A 266 28.87 10.56 12.23
N ASP A 267 28.80 11.72 12.87
CA ASP A 267 28.56 11.87 14.30
C ASP A 267 27.07 11.63 14.70
N THR A 268 26.14 11.56 13.73
CA THR A 268 24.69 11.47 14.03
C THR A 268 23.90 10.46 13.19
N GLU A 269 24.37 10.07 12.01
CA GLU A 269 23.58 9.25 11.08
C GLU A 269 23.81 7.74 11.22
N ALA A 270 24.79 7.30 12.01
CA ALA A 270 25.20 5.90 12.13
C ALA A 270 24.03 4.97 12.50
N ASP A 271 23.33 5.25 13.60
CA ASP A 271 22.25 4.39 14.11
C ASP A 271 21.11 4.22 13.10
N ARG A 272 20.64 5.34 12.52
CA ARG A 272 19.56 5.34 11.52
C ARG A 272 19.97 4.56 10.27
N TYR A 273 21.23 4.72 9.84
CA TYR A 273 21.77 4.01 8.69
C TYR A 273 21.85 2.51 8.94
N LEU A 274 22.46 2.09 10.05
CA LEU A 274 22.61 0.68 10.42
C LEU A 274 21.27 -0.01 10.66
N GLU A 275 20.29 0.67 11.26
CA GLU A 275 18.95 0.12 11.43
C GLU A 275 18.27 -0.18 10.08
N PHE A 276 18.42 0.72 9.10
CA PHE A 276 17.89 0.51 7.76
C PHE A 276 18.67 -0.56 6.98
N GLU A 277 20.00 -0.57 7.06
CA GLU A 277 20.84 -1.56 6.36
C GLU A 277 20.63 -2.98 6.86
N ARG A 278 20.24 -3.17 8.13
CA ARG A 278 19.84 -4.48 8.66
C ARG A 278 18.71 -5.09 7.82
N TRP A 279 17.72 -4.28 7.44
CA TRP A 279 16.64 -4.71 6.55
C TRP A 279 17.08 -4.79 5.09
N TRP A 280 17.74 -3.73 4.59
CA TRP A 280 18.12 -3.61 3.18
C TRP A 280 19.07 -4.72 2.72
N GLY A 281 19.97 -5.18 3.60
CA GLY A 281 20.88 -6.29 3.32
C GLY A 281 20.25 -7.68 3.47
N GLY A 282 19.07 -7.80 4.08
CA GLY A 282 18.41 -9.07 4.41
C GLY A 282 17.79 -9.78 3.21
N HIS A 283 18.61 -10.20 2.24
CA HIS A 283 18.13 -10.81 1.00
C HIS A 283 17.48 -12.19 1.20
N VAL A 284 16.31 -12.41 0.59
CA VAL A 284 15.59 -13.70 0.60
C VAL A 284 15.54 -14.33 -0.78
N ASN A 285 15.39 -15.65 -0.85
CA ASN A 285 15.20 -16.36 -2.11
C ASN A 285 13.73 -16.50 -2.45
N LEU A 286 13.44 -16.73 -3.72
CA LEU A 286 12.17 -17.23 -4.23
C LEU A 286 12.40 -18.59 -4.89
N ASN A 287 11.39 -19.45 -4.89
CA ASN A 287 11.41 -20.67 -5.70
C ASN A 287 11.28 -20.28 -7.18
N ALA A 288 11.88 -21.05 -8.09
CA ALA A 288 11.90 -20.75 -9.52
C ALA A 288 10.47 -20.52 -10.07
N GLU A 289 9.53 -21.38 -9.70
CA GLU A 289 8.14 -21.31 -10.13
C GLU A 289 7.43 -20.05 -9.61
N GLU A 290 7.79 -19.55 -8.42
CA GLU A 290 7.19 -18.34 -7.85
C GLU A 290 7.58 -17.11 -8.66
N ILE A 291 8.88 -16.90 -8.88
CA ILE A 291 9.35 -15.72 -9.61
C ILE A 291 8.97 -15.81 -11.09
N GLN A 292 8.93 -17.01 -11.68
CA GLN A 292 8.52 -17.20 -13.05
C GLN A 292 7.04 -16.82 -13.23
N PHE A 293 6.16 -17.25 -12.31
CA PHE A 293 4.76 -16.81 -12.28
C PHE A 293 4.66 -15.29 -12.17
N ILE A 294 5.40 -14.67 -11.26
CA ILE A 294 5.36 -13.21 -11.05
C ILE A 294 5.72 -12.48 -12.35
N VAL A 295 6.81 -12.86 -13.00
CA VAL A 295 7.25 -12.17 -14.23
C VAL A 295 6.32 -12.46 -15.40
N ASP A 296 5.92 -13.71 -15.61
CA ASP A 296 5.09 -14.12 -16.75
C ASP A 296 3.66 -13.61 -16.65
N GLU A 297 3.01 -13.78 -15.49
CA GLU A 297 1.59 -13.44 -15.34
C GLU A 297 1.39 -11.95 -15.07
N LEU A 298 2.29 -11.34 -14.31
CA LEU A 298 2.09 -9.99 -13.80
C LEU A 298 2.83 -8.96 -14.64
N PHE A 299 4.16 -8.91 -14.54
CA PHE A 299 4.97 -7.83 -15.11
C PHE A 299 5.01 -7.84 -16.65
N VAL A 300 5.30 -8.98 -17.26
CA VAL A 300 5.36 -9.11 -18.72
C VAL A 300 3.96 -9.43 -19.28
N GLY A 301 3.19 -10.29 -18.61
CA GLY A 301 1.91 -10.76 -19.13
C GLY A 301 0.73 -9.81 -18.95
N ASN A 302 0.74 -8.98 -17.91
CA ASN A 302 -0.35 -8.11 -17.49
C ASN A 302 -1.71 -8.85 -17.38
N ASN A 303 -1.70 -10.07 -16.85
CA ASN A 303 -2.85 -10.99 -16.86
C ASN A 303 -3.78 -10.83 -15.65
N LEU A 304 -3.35 -10.14 -14.58
CA LEU A 304 -4.11 -10.02 -13.33
C LEU A 304 -5.43 -9.26 -13.53
N ALA A 305 -5.38 -7.99 -13.94
CA ALA A 305 -6.56 -7.17 -14.20
C ALA A 305 -7.39 -7.72 -15.39
N ALA A 306 -6.71 -8.33 -16.37
CA ALA A 306 -7.33 -8.99 -17.50
C ALA A 306 -8.10 -10.27 -17.13
N GLY A 307 -7.94 -10.80 -15.90
CA GLY A 307 -8.60 -12.01 -15.42
C GLY A 307 -8.21 -13.26 -16.22
N LYS A 308 -6.95 -13.32 -16.64
CA LYS A 308 -6.39 -14.41 -17.47
C LYS A 308 -5.58 -15.44 -16.67
N ILE A 309 -5.33 -15.15 -15.39
CA ILE A 309 -4.63 -16.08 -14.48
C ILE A 309 -5.60 -17.20 -14.09
N GLU A 310 -5.15 -18.44 -14.28
CA GLU A 310 -5.89 -19.66 -13.92
C GLU A 310 -5.08 -20.49 -12.91
N MET A 311 -5.76 -20.91 -11.84
CA MET A 311 -5.21 -21.76 -10.79
C MET A 311 -5.16 -23.22 -11.26
N SER A 312 -4.37 -24.06 -10.60
CA SER A 312 -4.21 -25.48 -10.98
C SER A 312 -5.51 -26.29 -10.97
N ASP A 313 -6.54 -25.84 -10.25
CA ASP A 313 -7.86 -26.46 -10.20
C ASP A 313 -8.88 -25.87 -11.20
N GLY A 314 -8.42 -25.00 -12.10
CA GLY A 314 -9.25 -24.36 -13.13
C GLY A 314 -10.01 -23.11 -12.64
N ARG A 315 -9.89 -22.72 -11.36
CA ARG A 315 -10.45 -21.44 -10.89
C ARG A 315 -9.70 -20.27 -11.50
N LYS A 316 -10.44 -19.30 -12.02
CA LYS A 316 -9.87 -18.06 -12.57
C LYS A 316 -9.79 -16.98 -11.53
N VAL A 317 -8.68 -16.25 -11.53
CA VAL A 317 -8.53 -15.01 -10.77
C VAL A 317 -9.36 -13.93 -11.46
N ASP A 318 -10.38 -13.42 -10.79
CA ASP A 318 -11.22 -12.33 -11.28
C ASP A 318 -11.40 -11.31 -10.15
N LEU A 319 -10.73 -10.15 -10.26
CA LEU A 319 -10.80 -9.09 -9.24
C LEU A 319 -12.24 -8.59 -8.99
N ARG A 320 -13.17 -8.78 -9.94
CA ARG A 320 -14.59 -8.43 -9.78
C ARG A 320 -15.37 -9.40 -8.87
N ASN A 321 -14.74 -10.51 -8.47
CA ASN A 321 -15.29 -11.43 -7.47
C ASN A 321 -15.09 -10.94 -6.03
N ILE A 322 -14.16 -10.01 -5.79
CA ILE A 322 -13.94 -9.41 -4.48
C ILE A 322 -15.22 -8.68 -4.05
N ARG A 323 -15.70 -8.95 -2.83
CA ARG A 323 -16.94 -8.36 -2.28
C ARG A 323 -16.70 -7.31 -1.21
N SER A 324 -15.46 -7.24 -0.74
CA SER A 324 -15.05 -6.36 0.34
C SER A 324 -14.45 -5.08 -0.21
N PRO A 325 -14.58 -3.96 0.51
CA PRO A 325 -14.05 -2.69 0.02
C PRO A 325 -12.54 -2.76 -0.19
N ILE A 326 -12.09 -2.20 -1.30
CA ILE A 326 -10.68 -2.12 -1.66
C ILE A 326 -10.25 -0.68 -1.49
N LEU A 327 -9.28 -0.44 -0.60
CA LEU A 327 -8.60 0.82 -0.45
C LEU A 327 -7.24 0.75 -1.12
N VAL A 328 -6.97 1.62 -2.09
CA VAL A 328 -5.68 1.71 -2.78
C VAL A 328 -4.93 2.95 -2.32
N PHE A 329 -3.72 2.78 -1.77
CA PHE A 329 -2.84 3.88 -1.40
C PHE A 329 -1.64 3.93 -2.35
N CYS A 330 -1.55 5.00 -3.15
CA CYS A 330 -0.47 5.21 -4.11
C CYS A 330 0.07 6.65 -4.04
N SER A 331 1.18 6.93 -4.74
CA SER A 331 1.76 8.27 -4.79
C SER A 331 2.30 8.64 -6.16
N LYS A 332 2.21 9.93 -6.51
CA LYS A 332 2.89 10.51 -7.68
C LYS A 332 4.42 10.53 -7.51
N GLY A 333 4.94 10.43 -6.28
CA GLY A 333 6.37 10.28 -5.99
C GLY A 333 6.87 8.84 -6.10
N ASP A 334 5.98 7.87 -6.33
CA ASP A 334 6.34 6.47 -6.48
C ASP A 334 6.71 6.16 -7.94
N ASN A 335 8.00 5.87 -8.18
CA ASN A 335 8.51 5.46 -9.48
C ASN A 335 8.40 3.95 -9.74
N VAL A 336 8.08 3.17 -8.71
CA VAL A 336 7.91 1.71 -8.77
C VAL A 336 6.46 1.36 -9.07
N THR A 337 5.53 1.98 -8.35
CA THR A 337 4.08 1.77 -8.50
C THR A 337 3.35 3.11 -8.55
N PRO A 338 3.47 3.82 -9.68
CA PRO A 338 2.78 5.09 -9.86
C PRO A 338 1.24 4.90 -9.90
N PRO A 339 0.46 6.00 -9.81
CA PRO A 339 -1.00 5.91 -9.77
C PRO A 339 -1.60 5.11 -10.93
N GLN A 340 -0.99 5.19 -12.12
CA GLN A 340 -1.45 4.41 -13.27
C GLN A 340 -1.34 2.90 -13.02
N GLN A 341 -0.23 2.42 -12.47
CA GLN A 341 -0.06 0.99 -12.17
C GLN A 341 -0.92 0.53 -10.99
N ALA A 342 -1.16 1.40 -10.02
CA ALA A 342 -1.99 1.10 -8.86
C ALA A 342 -3.49 1.09 -9.18
N LEU A 343 -3.97 1.90 -10.13
CA LEU A 343 -5.40 2.18 -10.34
C LEU A 343 -5.96 1.75 -11.70
N HIS A 344 -5.15 1.57 -12.75
CA HIS A 344 -5.72 1.29 -14.08
C HIS A 344 -6.36 -0.08 -14.22
N TRP A 345 -6.13 -1.00 -13.29
CA TRP A 345 -6.89 -2.25 -13.22
C TRP A 345 -8.40 -2.01 -13.12
N ILE A 346 -8.83 -0.86 -12.59
CA ILE A 346 -10.22 -0.42 -12.54
C ILE A 346 -10.77 -0.22 -13.96
N LEU A 347 -9.97 0.39 -14.84
CA LEU A 347 -10.32 0.62 -16.25
C LEU A 347 -10.39 -0.69 -17.05
N ASP A 348 -9.56 -1.68 -16.70
CA ASP A 348 -9.56 -3.00 -17.32
C ASP A 348 -10.74 -3.86 -16.85
N CYS A 349 -11.15 -3.69 -15.59
CA CYS A 349 -12.21 -4.47 -14.96
C CYS A 349 -13.62 -3.92 -15.22
N TYR A 350 -13.79 -2.60 -15.33
CA TYR A 350 -15.11 -1.96 -15.31
C TYR A 350 -15.30 -0.93 -16.43
N ALA A 351 -16.52 -0.83 -16.94
CA ALA A 351 -16.93 0.09 -17.98
C ALA A 351 -17.10 1.52 -17.48
N ASP A 352 -17.74 1.60 -16.32
CA ASP A 352 -18.18 2.80 -15.65
C ASP A 352 -18.45 2.48 -14.17
N VAL A 353 -18.89 3.50 -13.42
CA VAL A 353 -19.21 3.37 -11.99
C VAL A 353 -20.45 2.48 -11.78
N ASP A 354 -21.35 2.40 -12.75
CA ASP A 354 -22.55 1.56 -12.65
C ASP A 354 -22.19 0.07 -12.76
N GLU A 355 -21.16 -0.29 -13.54
CA GLU A 355 -20.63 -1.65 -13.52
C GLU A 355 -19.91 -1.98 -12.20
N ILE A 356 -19.15 -1.05 -11.61
CA ILE A 356 -18.60 -1.22 -10.25
C ILE A 356 -19.72 -1.52 -9.24
N ARG A 357 -20.81 -0.74 -9.31
CA ARG A 357 -22.01 -0.91 -8.49
C ARG A 357 -22.72 -2.23 -8.74
N ALA A 358 -22.83 -2.68 -10.00
CA ALA A 358 -23.46 -3.94 -10.38
C ALA A 358 -22.75 -5.15 -9.76
N TYR A 359 -21.42 -5.09 -9.67
CA TYR A 359 -20.61 -6.10 -8.96
C TYR A 359 -20.63 -5.93 -7.43
N GLY A 360 -21.35 -4.94 -6.92
CA GLY A 360 -21.46 -4.63 -5.48
C GLY A 360 -20.16 -4.13 -4.87
N GLN A 361 -19.25 -3.60 -5.68
CA GLN A 361 -17.89 -3.30 -5.26
C GLN A 361 -17.75 -1.87 -4.73
N THR A 362 -16.97 -1.71 -3.66
CA THR A 362 -16.59 -0.39 -3.11
C THR A 362 -15.09 -0.22 -3.33
N ILE A 363 -14.68 0.80 -4.09
CA ILE A 363 -13.27 1.10 -4.34
C ILE A 363 -13.00 2.51 -3.81
N VAL A 364 -12.05 2.62 -2.90
CA VAL A 364 -11.54 3.87 -2.36
C VAL A 364 -10.08 3.98 -2.78
N TYR A 365 -9.63 5.15 -3.22
CA TYR A 365 -8.20 5.37 -3.47
C TYR A 365 -7.74 6.68 -2.86
N THR A 366 -6.45 6.77 -2.54
CA THR A 366 -5.80 8.05 -2.25
C THR A 366 -4.50 8.16 -3.04
N VAL A 367 -4.19 9.37 -3.48
CA VAL A 367 -2.98 9.70 -4.23
C VAL A 367 -2.18 10.74 -3.45
N HIS A 368 -1.08 10.33 -2.85
CA HIS A 368 -0.19 11.26 -2.17
C HIS A 368 0.73 11.97 -3.18
N GLU A 369 1.03 13.25 -2.96
CA GLU A 369 1.74 14.09 -3.95
C GLU A 369 3.22 13.73 -4.16
N SER A 370 3.97 13.41 -3.10
CA SER A 370 5.44 13.36 -3.20
C SER A 370 6.13 12.21 -2.49
N ILE A 371 5.40 11.23 -1.93
CA ILE A 371 6.02 10.18 -1.14
C ILE A 371 6.61 9.12 -2.07
N GLY A 372 7.87 8.73 -1.84
CA GLY A 372 8.48 7.62 -2.58
C GLY A 372 7.90 6.27 -2.17
N HIS A 373 8.14 5.24 -2.98
CA HIS A 373 7.60 3.88 -2.79
C HIS A 373 7.66 3.36 -1.35
N LEU A 374 8.85 3.37 -0.74
CA LEU A 374 9.03 2.87 0.62
C LEU A 374 8.28 3.72 1.65
N GLY A 375 8.15 5.03 1.44
CA GLY A 375 7.44 5.87 2.40
C GLY A 375 5.97 5.51 2.54
N ILE A 376 5.36 4.89 1.52
CA ILE A 376 3.94 4.50 1.50
C ILE A 376 3.65 3.52 2.64
N PHE A 377 4.53 2.56 2.95
CA PHE A 377 4.29 1.50 3.94
C PHE A 377 5.36 1.43 5.06
N VAL A 378 6.54 2.02 4.87
CA VAL A 378 7.58 2.14 5.91
C VAL A 378 7.37 3.44 6.68
N SER A 379 6.29 3.52 7.47
CA SER A 379 5.89 4.76 8.14
C SER A 379 6.62 5.01 9.47
N GLY A 380 7.30 6.16 9.55
CA GLY A 380 7.65 6.84 10.81
C GLY A 380 7.30 8.35 10.80
N GLY A 381 6.65 8.86 9.74
CA GLY A 381 6.34 10.29 9.64
C GLY A 381 5.47 10.71 8.45
N VAL A 382 5.85 10.38 7.20
CA VAL A 382 5.23 10.99 5.99
C VAL A 382 3.84 10.41 5.66
N ALA A 383 3.67 9.08 5.73
CA ALA A 383 2.38 8.41 5.53
C ALA A 383 1.59 8.16 6.83
N LYS A 384 2.05 8.71 7.96
CA LYS A 384 1.49 8.43 9.29
C LYS A 384 0.04 8.89 9.38
N LYS A 385 -0.27 10.00 8.73
CA LYS A 385 -1.62 10.57 8.66
C LYS A 385 -2.57 9.60 7.96
N GLU A 386 -2.24 9.18 6.76
CA GLU A 386 -3.08 8.30 5.92
C GLU A 386 -3.38 7.00 6.66
N HIS A 387 -2.35 6.33 7.19
CA HIS A 387 -2.53 5.07 7.93
C HIS A 387 -3.35 5.23 9.21
N ALA A 388 -3.19 6.35 9.93
CA ALA A 388 -3.98 6.66 11.12
C ALA A 388 -5.45 6.83 10.79
N GLU A 389 -5.75 7.58 9.75
CA GLU A 389 -7.12 7.79 9.31
C GLU A 389 -7.73 6.50 8.73
N PHE A 390 -6.98 5.71 7.96
CA PHE A 390 -7.47 4.43 7.45
C PHE A 390 -7.82 3.45 8.57
N SER A 391 -6.95 3.31 9.57
CA SER A 391 -7.18 2.38 10.68
C SER A 391 -8.35 2.83 11.55
N SER A 392 -8.44 4.13 11.84
CA SER A 392 -9.51 4.70 12.67
C SER A 392 -10.87 4.68 11.98
N ASN A 393 -10.88 4.77 10.65
CA ASN A 393 -12.09 4.88 9.83
C ASN A 393 -12.38 3.65 8.96
N ILE A 394 -11.71 2.53 9.21
CA ILE A 394 -11.86 1.34 8.36
C ILE A 394 -13.30 0.81 8.33
N ASP A 395 -14.01 0.93 9.46
CA ASP A 395 -15.42 0.58 9.56
C ASP A 395 -16.30 1.52 8.73
N LEU A 396 -15.90 2.80 8.57
CA LEU A 396 -16.58 3.74 7.68
C LEU A 396 -16.45 3.23 6.25
N ILE A 397 -15.22 2.94 5.83
CA ILE A 397 -14.94 2.41 4.49
C ILE A 397 -15.71 1.10 4.25
N ASP A 398 -15.88 0.27 5.29
CA ASP A 398 -16.63 -0.99 5.19
C ASP A 398 -18.11 -0.82 4.84
N VAL A 399 -18.74 0.27 5.32
CA VAL A 399 -20.17 0.57 5.14
C VAL A 399 -20.45 1.42 3.91
N LEU A 400 -19.42 2.04 3.31
CA LEU A 400 -19.56 2.86 2.11
C LEU A 400 -20.33 2.11 1.00
N PRO A 401 -21.36 2.76 0.41
CA PRO A 401 -22.08 2.17 -0.70
C PRO A 401 -21.16 1.84 -1.89
N PRO A 402 -21.50 0.82 -2.70
CA PRO A 402 -20.75 0.48 -3.89
C PRO A 402 -20.54 1.67 -4.84
N GLY A 403 -19.33 1.79 -5.37
CA GLY A 403 -18.90 2.94 -6.16
C GLY A 403 -17.39 3.14 -6.13
N LEU A 404 -16.95 4.23 -6.77
CA LEU A 404 -15.57 4.68 -6.82
C LEU A 404 -15.44 5.99 -6.04
N TYR A 405 -14.48 6.05 -5.11
CA TYR A 405 -14.27 7.19 -4.24
C TYR A 405 -12.78 7.55 -4.13
N GLU A 406 -12.50 8.85 -4.02
CA GLU A 406 -11.19 9.35 -3.60
C GLU A 406 -11.24 9.73 -2.11
N ALA A 407 -10.31 9.19 -1.33
CA ALA A 407 -10.09 9.58 0.05
C ALA A 407 -9.19 10.83 0.09
N THR A 408 -9.76 11.96 0.50
CA THR A 408 -9.08 13.22 0.75
C THR A 408 -9.01 13.49 2.25
N PHE A 409 -8.04 14.29 2.68
CA PHE A 409 -7.79 14.53 4.11
C PHE A 409 -7.57 16.00 4.41
N GLU A 410 -8.49 16.59 5.17
CA GLU A 410 -8.46 18.00 5.54
C GLU A 410 -7.97 18.19 6.97
N ALA A 411 -7.17 19.24 7.21
CA ALA A 411 -6.68 19.56 8.54
C ALA A 411 -7.82 20.12 9.41
N LYS A 412 -7.84 19.75 10.69
CA LYS A 412 -8.76 20.33 11.68
C LYS A 412 -8.40 21.81 11.92
N GLY A 413 -9.40 22.68 11.89
CA GLY A 413 -9.30 24.12 12.18
C GLY A 413 -10.39 24.61 13.13
N GLU A 414 -10.36 25.89 13.50
CA GLU A 414 -11.36 26.51 14.40
C GLU A 414 -12.79 26.52 13.81
N GLU A 415 -12.92 26.43 12.47
CA GLU A 415 -14.20 26.32 11.77
C GLU A 415 -14.68 24.87 11.56
N THR A 416 -13.95 23.87 12.07
CA THR A 416 -14.35 22.46 11.93
C THR A 416 -15.55 22.16 12.84
N THR A 417 -16.74 22.11 12.24
CA THR A 417 -18.02 21.75 12.90
C THR A 417 -17.93 20.37 13.58
N SER A 418 -18.39 20.28 14.84
CA SER A 418 -18.42 19.06 15.67
C SER A 418 -17.05 18.37 15.83
N SER A 419 -16.05 19.13 16.28
CA SER A 419 -14.66 18.71 16.52
C SER A 419 -14.49 17.46 17.39
N ASP A 420 -15.50 17.12 18.19
CA ASP A 420 -15.46 16.09 19.22
C ASP A 420 -15.71 14.69 18.65
N LEU A 421 -16.24 14.62 17.42
CA LEU A 421 -16.55 13.39 16.68
C LEU A 421 -15.42 12.94 15.74
N VAL A 422 -14.32 13.70 15.68
CA VAL A 422 -13.15 13.43 14.81
C VAL A 422 -12.03 12.81 15.65
N VAL A 423 -11.56 11.63 15.26
CA VAL A 423 -10.45 10.95 15.92
C VAL A 423 -9.13 11.42 15.32
N GLY A 424 -8.56 12.50 15.86
CA GLY A 424 -7.23 12.99 15.45
C GLY A 424 -7.19 14.43 14.98
N GLN A 425 -6.19 14.76 14.16
CA GLN A 425 -5.95 16.11 13.62
C GLN A 425 -6.45 16.30 12.19
N TRP A 426 -6.93 15.24 11.55
CA TRP A 426 -7.38 15.24 10.16
C TRP A 426 -8.80 14.69 10.08
N VAL A 427 -9.53 15.08 9.05
CA VAL A 427 -10.85 14.54 8.72
C VAL A 427 -10.72 13.87 7.36
N MET A 428 -10.92 12.56 7.30
CA MET A 428 -11.03 11.82 6.03
C MET A 428 -12.40 12.09 5.38
N ARG A 429 -12.38 12.35 4.09
CA ARG A 429 -13.58 12.46 3.26
C ARG A 429 -13.45 11.52 2.07
N CYS A 430 -14.55 10.86 1.73
CA CYS A 430 -14.66 10.02 0.55
C CYS A 430 -15.51 10.73 -0.49
N GLU A 431 -14.87 11.23 -1.53
CA GLU A 431 -15.52 11.94 -2.63
C GLU A 431 -15.80 10.99 -3.78
N ALA A 432 -17.04 10.94 -4.27
CA ALA A 432 -17.38 10.12 -5.42
C ALA A 432 -16.60 10.58 -6.66
N ARG A 433 -16.12 9.60 -7.41
CA ARG A 433 -15.36 9.78 -8.65
C ARG A 433 -15.94 8.91 -9.75
N THR A 434 -15.51 9.21 -10.96
CA THR A 434 -15.82 8.49 -12.19
C THR A 434 -14.54 7.86 -12.74
N LEU A 435 -14.69 6.99 -13.74
CA LEU A 435 -13.53 6.44 -14.42
C LEU A 435 -12.79 7.51 -15.25
N ASP A 436 -13.41 8.64 -15.57
CA ASP A 436 -12.75 9.76 -16.23
C ASP A 436 -11.72 10.42 -15.32
N ASP A 437 -11.94 10.44 -14.00
CA ASP A 437 -10.95 10.93 -13.03
C ASP A 437 -9.69 10.04 -13.01
N ILE A 438 -9.87 8.72 -13.17
CA ILE A 438 -8.74 7.79 -13.31
C ILE A 438 -8.03 8.01 -14.65
N ARG A 439 -8.77 8.15 -15.76
CA ARG A 439 -8.20 8.43 -17.08
C ARG A 439 -7.46 9.77 -17.13
N ALA A 440 -7.91 10.77 -16.38
CA ALA A 440 -7.28 12.09 -16.30
C ALA A 440 -5.86 12.04 -15.73
N MET A 441 -5.48 10.96 -15.03
CA MET A 441 -4.10 10.72 -14.60
C MET A 441 -3.16 10.36 -15.77
N GLY A 442 -3.68 10.16 -16.98
CA GLY A 442 -2.92 9.73 -18.15
C GLY A 442 -2.68 8.22 -18.18
N GLY A 443 -2.30 7.67 -19.32
CA GLY A 443 -2.12 6.23 -19.49
C GLY A 443 -1.57 5.85 -20.85
N ASN A 444 -1.55 4.54 -21.12
CA ASN A 444 -1.17 4.01 -22.42
C ASN A 444 -2.21 4.34 -23.49
N SER A 445 -1.73 4.65 -24.69
CA SER A 445 -2.55 4.60 -25.89
C SER A 445 -2.77 3.15 -26.34
N PRO A 446 -3.77 2.87 -27.20
CA PRO A 446 -3.89 1.55 -27.83
C PRO A 446 -2.63 1.09 -28.58
N GLU A 447 -1.83 2.04 -29.10
CA GLU A 447 -0.55 1.71 -29.73
C GLU A 447 0.48 1.23 -28.72
N ASP A 448 0.57 1.87 -27.55
CA ASP A 448 1.44 1.43 -26.47
C ASP A 448 1.07 0.04 -25.99
N GLU A 449 -0.23 -0.24 -25.83
CA GLU A 449 -0.73 -1.57 -25.49
C GLU A 449 -0.30 -2.64 -26.50
N ARG A 450 -0.30 -2.32 -27.81
CA ARG A 450 0.22 -3.23 -28.85
C ARG A 450 1.73 -3.44 -28.75
N ARG A 451 2.49 -2.41 -28.38
CA ARG A 451 3.95 -2.52 -28.13
C ARG A 451 4.23 -3.48 -26.97
N PHE A 452 3.51 -3.34 -25.85
CA PHE A 452 3.62 -4.29 -24.74
C PHE A 452 3.16 -5.70 -25.10
N ALA A 453 2.08 -5.84 -25.86
CA ALA A 453 1.64 -7.15 -26.35
C ALA A 453 2.69 -7.82 -27.24
N ALA A 454 3.40 -7.06 -28.08
CA ALA A 454 4.51 -7.58 -28.87
C ALA A 454 5.68 -8.02 -27.98
N ALA A 455 6.04 -7.22 -26.98
CA ALA A 455 7.07 -7.57 -25.99
C ALA A 455 6.73 -8.86 -25.25
N LYS A 456 5.47 -9.04 -24.84
CA LYS A 456 4.96 -10.28 -24.25
C LYS A 456 5.14 -11.47 -25.17
N ARG A 457 4.76 -11.37 -26.45
CA ARG A 457 4.93 -12.47 -27.42
C ARG A 457 6.40 -12.83 -27.64
N VAL A 458 7.28 -11.84 -27.72
CA VAL A 458 8.73 -12.08 -27.81
C VAL A 458 9.24 -12.78 -26.54
N SER A 459 8.78 -12.37 -25.36
CA SER A 459 9.12 -13.03 -24.09
C SER A 459 8.71 -14.51 -24.08
N GLU A 460 7.47 -14.82 -24.47
CA GLU A 460 6.96 -16.19 -24.55
C GLU A 460 7.84 -17.07 -25.48
N LEU A 461 8.24 -16.53 -26.64
CA LEU A 461 9.11 -17.23 -27.59
C LEU A 461 10.53 -17.44 -27.04
N ASN A 462 11.12 -16.42 -26.43
CA ASN A 462 12.47 -16.50 -25.86
C ASN A 462 12.54 -17.46 -24.68
N LEU A 463 11.54 -17.45 -23.79
CA LEU A 463 11.43 -18.39 -22.69
C LEU A 463 11.34 -19.83 -23.22
N ALA A 464 10.46 -20.07 -24.19
CA ALA A 464 10.31 -21.40 -24.79
C ALA A 464 11.60 -21.88 -25.47
N ALA A 465 12.33 -20.99 -26.15
CA ALA A 465 13.62 -21.30 -26.75
C ALA A 465 14.67 -21.65 -25.69
N TYR A 466 14.79 -20.84 -24.63
CA TYR A 466 15.71 -21.11 -23.53
C TYR A 466 15.42 -22.48 -22.88
N GLN A 467 14.17 -22.73 -22.48
CA GLN A 467 13.76 -23.98 -21.83
C GLN A 467 14.02 -25.20 -22.70
N LYS A 468 13.79 -25.10 -24.01
CA LYS A 468 13.94 -26.22 -24.93
C LYS A 468 15.40 -26.51 -25.28
N PHE A 469 16.22 -25.48 -25.49
CA PHE A 469 17.54 -25.65 -26.11
C PHE A 469 18.71 -25.43 -25.15
N VAL A 470 18.55 -24.64 -24.09
CA VAL A 470 19.65 -24.20 -23.22
C VAL A 470 19.50 -24.74 -21.79
N GLN A 471 18.31 -24.68 -21.22
CA GLN A 471 18.02 -25.09 -19.84
C GLN A 471 18.51 -26.50 -19.48
N PRO A 472 18.37 -27.55 -20.33
CA PRO A 472 18.88 -28.88 -19.98
C PRO A 472 20.38 -28.89 -19.71
N TRP A 473 21.16 -28.12 -20.47
CA TRP A 473 22.59 -27.99 -20.29
C TRP A 473 22.92 -27.23 -19.00
N VAL A 474 22.27 -26.09 -18.77
CA VAL A 474 22.44 -25.27 -17.55
C VAL A 474 22.13 -26.09 -16.30
N LYS A 475 20.99 -26.77 -16.25
CA LYS A 475 20.60 -27.63 -15.11
C LYS A 475 21.58 -28.78 -14.89
N SER A 476 22.12 -29.38 -15.95
CA SER A 476 23.10 -30.46 -15.82
C SER A 476 24.46 -30.00 -15.29
N MET A 477 24.84 -28.74 -15.55
CA MET A 477 26.10 -28.14 -15.09
C MET A 477 26.00 -27.49 -13.71
N THR A 478 24.78 -27.18 -13.24
CA THR A 478 24.58 -26.46 -11.98
C THR A 478 24.45 -27.43 -10.81
N THR A 479 25.38 -27.35 -9.86
CA THR A 479 25.30 -28.08 -8.58
C THR A 479 24.84 -27.14 -7.45
N PRO A 480 24.27 -27.67 -6.35
CA PRO A 480 23.91 -26.84 -5.20
C PRO A 480 25.08 -26.02 -4.65
N GLN A 481 26.30 -26.58 -4.65
CA GLN A 481 27.50 -25.90 -4.16
C GLN A 481 27.91 -24.75 -5.09
N LEU A 482 27.79 -24.93 -6.41
CA LEU A 482 28.06 -23.87 -7.37
C LEU A 482 27.03 -22.74 -7.24
N ALA A 483 25.75 -23.08 -7.13
CA ALA A 483 24.68 -22.12 -6.92
C ALA A 483 24.88 -21.28 -5.65
N GLU A 484 25.25 -21.94 -4.54
CA GLU A 484 25.56 -21.26 -3.28
C GLU A 484 26.81 -20.35 -3.40
N ALA A 485 27.86 -20.82 -4.07
CA ALA A 485 29.04 -20.00 -4.33
C ALA A 485 28.71 -18.75 -5.17
N MET A 486 27.93 -18.90 -6.24
CA MET A 486 27.47 -17.77 -7.07
C MET A 486 26.66 -16.76 -6.26
N ARG A 487 25.75 -17.25 -5.42
CA ARG A 487 24.95 -16.40 -4.52
C ARG A 487 25.83 -15.60 -3.56
N ASN A 488 26.81 -16.26 -2.93
CA ASN A 488 27.72 -15.61 -1.98
C ASN A 488 28.67 -14.61 -2.65
N LEU A 489 28.99 -14.83 -3.93
CA LEU A 489 29.79 -13.91 -4.75
C LEU A 489 28.96 -12.78 -5.40
N HIS A 490 27.65 -12.73 -5.17
CA HIS A 490 26.82 -11.64 -5.68
C HIS A 490 27.34 -10.29 -5.15
N PRO A 491 27.53 -9.26 -6.01
CA PRO A 491 28.11 -7.98 -5.59
C PRO A 491 27.41 -7.34 -4.40
N LEU A 492 26.08 -7.43 -4.36
CA LEU A 492 25.29 -6.90 -3.25
C LEU A 492 25.53 -7.58 -1.90
N ARG A 493 26.06 -8.81 -1.86
CA ARG A 493 26.49 -9.46 -0.60
C ARG A 493 27.94 -9.17 -0.29
N LEU A 494 28.80 -9.19 -1.32
CA LEU A 494 30.23 -8.91 -1.16
C LEU A 494 30.50 -7.54 -0.53
N GLN A 495 29.69 -6.53 -0.80
CA GLN A 495 29.84 -5.21 -0.18
C GLN A 495 29.61 -5.18 1.34
N TYR A 496 28.84 -6.13 1.91
CA TYR A 496 28.69 -6.28 3.36
C TYR A 496 29.85 -7.09 3.92
N GLU A 497 30.19 -8.18 3.24
CA GLU A 497 31.22 -9.14 3.65
C GLU A 497 32.63 -8.53 3.66
N ALA A 498 32.99 -7.78 2.61
CA ALA A 498 34.34 -7.26 2.38
C ALA A 498 34.83 -6.26 3.45
N LEU A 499 33.90 -5.52 4.06
CA LEU A 499 34.20 -4.53 5.09
C LEU A 499 33.92 -5.02 6.51
N SER A 500 33.42 -6.26 6.68
CA SER A 500 33.15 -6.84 8.00
C SER A 500 34.41 -7.08 8.83
N SER A 501 34.25 -7.39 10.12
CA SER A 501 35.35 -7.73 11.02
C SER A 501 36.09 -9.04 10.69
N GLN A 502 35.62 -9.85 9.73
CA GLN A 502 36.44 -10.96 9.22
C GLN A 502 37.57 -10.48 8.31
N ASN A 503 37.49 -9.26 7.77
CA ASN A 503 38.62 -8.65 7.08
C ASN A 503 39.65 -8.20 8.15
N PRO A 504 40.87 -8.77 8.19
CA PRO A 504 41.85 -8.46 9.23
C PRO A 504 42.24 -6.98 9.31
N TRP A 505 42.14 -6.25 8.20
CA TRP A 505 42.42 -4.81 8.14
C TRP A 505 41.39 -3.99 8.93
N MET A 506 40.17 -4.51 9.12
CA MET A 506 39.08 -3.81 9.82
C MET A 506 39.28 -3.78 11.34
N ALA A 507 40.11 -4.66 11.90
CA ALA A 507 40.52 -4.58 13.30
C ALA A 507 41.33 -3.31 13.58
N MET A 508 42.18 -2.89 12.63
CA MET A 508 42.93 -1.64 12.74
C MET A 508 41.99 -0.42 12.63
N VAL A 509 40.97 -0.49 11.77
CA VAL A 509 39.96 0.56 11.62
C VAL A 509 39.18 0.76 12.92
N LYS A 510 38.74 -0.33 13.57
CA LYS A 510 38.03 -0.26 14.85
C LYS A 510 38.86 0.48 15.92
N SER A 511 40.11 0.08 16.11
CA SER A 511 40.99 0.72 17.10
C SER A 511 41.29 2.19 16.76
N ALA A 512 41.44 2.51 15.47
CA ALA A 512 41.60 3.89 15.02
C ALA A 512 40.32 4.72 15.24
N ALA A 513 39.14 4.13 15.04
CA ALA A 513 37.85 4.79 15.25
C ALA A 513 37.65 5.15 16.73
N GLU A 514 37.93 4.22 17.65
CA GLU A 514 37.89 4.48 19.11
C GLU A 514 38.78 5.69 19.48
N GLY A 515 40.01 5.74 18.97
CA GLY A 515 40.91 6.88 19.20
C GLY A 515 40.45 8.19 18.54
N VAL A 516 39.76 8.12 17.40
CA VAL A 516 39.18 9.27 16.71
C VAL A 516 37.96 9.81 17.46
N GLU A 517 37.10 8.97 18.02
CA GLU A 517 35.94 9.38 18.81
C GLU A 517 36.37 10.18 20.05
N GLU A 518 37.39 9.70 20.77
CA GLU A 518 37.95 10.39 21.94
C GLU A 518 38.58 11.75 21.59
N ASN A 519 39.12 11.88 20.38
CA ASN A 519 39.88 13.06 19.93
C ASN A 519 39.20 13.78 18.76
N ARG A 520 37.87 13.66 18.64
CA ARG A 520 37.10 14.19 17.53
C ARG A 520 37.27 15.72 17.45
N LYS A 521 37.65 16.22 16.27
CA LYS A 521 37.83 17.64 15.95
C LYS A 521 37.01 18.00 14.72
N PRO A 522 35.71 18.33 14.89
CA PRO A 522 34.87 18.76 13.79
C PRO A 522 35.38 20.06 13.19
N VAL A 523 35.35 20.16 11.86
CA VAL A 523 35.67 21.40 11.13
C VAL A 523 34.59 22.47 11.38
N ALA A 524 34.97 23.74 11.41
CA ALA A 524 34.03 24.86 11.52
C ALA A 524 33.01 24.88 10.35
N LYS A 525 31.76 25.26 10.66
CA LYS A 525 30.65 25.25 9.68
C LYS A 525 30.82 26.22 8.52
N ASP A 526 31.59 27.28 8.72
CA ASP A 526 31.90 28.31 7.73
C ASP A 526 33.21 28.05 6.97
N ASN A 527 33.84 26.87 7.17
CA ASN A 527 35.07 26.51 6.49
C ASN A 527 34.83 26.34 4.96
N PRO A 528 35.60 27.03 4.09
CA PRO A 528 35.37 27.04 2.65
C PRO A 528 35.57 25.67 1.97
N PHE A 529 36.40 24.80 2.53
CA PHE A 529 36.63 23.46 1.98
C PHE A 529 35.46 22.52 2.25
N LEU A 530 34.77 22.68 3.38
CA LEU A 530 33.52 21.97 3.66
C LEU A 530 32.42 22.41 2.68
N ALA A 531 32.26 23.71 2.44
CA ALA A 531 31.31 24.23 1.46
C ALA A 531 31.61 23.72 0.04
N PHE A 532 32.91 23.67 -0.34
CA PHE A 532 33.33 23.09 -1.61
C PHE A 532 33.00 21.58 -1.70
N GLN A 533 33.23 20.81 -0.63
CA GLN A 533 32.85 19.38 -0.56
C GLN A 533 31.34 19.19 -0.79
N GLU A 534 30.49 19.99 -0.15
CA GLU A 534 29.04 19.93 -0.34
C GLU A 534 28.62 20.27 -1.77
N GLN A 535 29.27 21.27 -2.38
CA GLN A 535 29.03 21.62 -3.78
C GLN A 535 29.45 20.47 -4.72
N MET A 536 30.59 19.84 -4.48
CA MET A 536 31.03 18.67 -5.26
C MET A 536 30.06 17.50 -5.12
N SER A 537 29.55 17.23 -3.91
CA SER A 537 28.51 16.22 -3.72
C SER A 537 27.25 16.53 -4.53
N LYS A 538 26.79 17.79 -4.51
CA LYS A 538 25.61 18.21 -5.32
C LYS A 538 25.86 18.03 -6.81
N GLN A 539 27.07 18.31 -7.29
CA GLN A 539 27.44 18.10 -8.70
C GLN A 539 27.48 16.61 -9.08
N ILE A 540 28.01 15.74 -8.22
CA ILE A 540 28.01 14.29 -8.45
C ILE A 540 26.57 13.76 -8.54
N VAL A 541 25.71 14.18 -7.61
CA VAL A 541 24.27 13.84 -7.65
C VAL A 541 23.64 14.30 -8.96
N HIS A 542 23.87 15.55 -9.36
CA HIS A 542 23.33 16.09 -10.60
C HIS A 542 23.80 15.33 -11.86
N VAL A 543 25.09 14.94 -11.92
CA VAL A 543 25.62 14.14 -13.02
C VAL A 543 24.99 12.75 -13.06
N LEU A 544 24.84 12.09 -11.91
CA LEU A 544 24.22 10.77 -11.82
C LEU A 544 22.72 10.80 -12.16
N ASP A 545 22.00 11.83 -11.71
CA ASP A 545 20.60 12.03 -12.08
C ASP A 545 20.46 12.32 -13.59
N SER A 546 21.31 13.17 -14.16
CA SER A 546 21.28 13.46 -15.60
C SER A 546 21.60 12.23 -16.46
N TRP A 547 22.53 11.39 -16.00
CA TRP A 547 22.84 10.11 -16.64
C TRP A 547 21.65 9.15 -16.57
N ARG A 548 21.03 9.01 -15.39
CA ARG A 548 19.79 8.22 -15.22
C ARG A 548 18.73 8.68 -16.20
N ASP A 549 18.38 9.96 -16.19
CA ASP A 549 17.29 10.51 -17.01
C ASP A 549 17.55 10.28 -18.52
N SER A 550 18.82 10.37 -18.95
CA SER A 550 19.23 10.05 -20.33
C SER A 550 19.08 8.57 -20.67
N GLN A 551 19.47 7.68 -19.76
CA GLN A 551 19.33 6.23 -19.93
C GLN A 551 17.87 5.79 -19.93
N GLU A 552 17.02 6.41 -19.10
CA GLU A 552 15.58 6.15 -19.06
C GLU A 552 14.91 6.55 -20.38
N ALA A 553 15.18 7.77 -20.87
CA ALA A 553 14.66 8.24 -22.16
C ALA A 553 15.11 7.36 -23.34
N LEU A 554 16.38 6.93 -23.35
CA LEU A 554 16.90 6.02 -24.36
C LEU A 554 16.22 4.64 -24.29
N SER A 555 16.02 4.11 -23.08
CA SER A 555 15.38 2.81 -22.85
C SER A 555 13.94 2.80 -23.34
N GLU A 556 13.18 3.87 -23.02
CA GLU A 556 11.83 4.06 -23.54
C GLU A 556 11.84 4.16 -25.07
N ALA A 557 12.71 5.00 -25.64
CA ALA A 557 12.80 5.16 -27.09
C ALA A 557 13.10 3.83 -27.79
N ILE A 558 14.04 3.04 -27.28
CA ILE A 558 14.37 1.70 -27.82
C ILE A 558 13.14 0.80 -27.73
N PHE A 559 12.49 0.72 -26.57
CA PHE A 559 11.32 -0.13 -26.38
C PHE A 559 10.21 0.25 -27.36
N LEU A 560 9.85 1.53 -27.45
CA LEU A 560 8.77 2.00 -28.29
C LEU A 560 9.06 1.79 -29.78
N ASN A 561 10.31 1.96 -30.23
CA ASN A 561 10.68 1.75 -31.63
C ASN A 561 10.78 0.26 -32.00
N VAL A 562 11.39 -0.57 -31.15
CA VAL A 562 11.56 -2.00 -31.41
C VAL A 562 10.19 -2.68 -31.43
N TYR A 563 9.40 -2.49 -30.37
CA TYR A 563 8.09 -3.13 -30.24
C TYR A 563 6.96 -2.39 -30.97
N GLY A 564 7.19 -1.16 -31.42
CA GLY A 564 6.32 -0.43 -32.33
C GLY A 564 6.52 -0.79 -33.80
N SER A 565 7.56 -1.56 -34.15
CA SER A 565 7.84 -1.97 -35.52
C SER A 565 6.69 -2.83 -36.08
N PRO A 566 6.04 -2.41 -37.20
CA PRO A 566 4.98 -3.21 -37.82
C PRO A 566 5.45 -4.59 -38.27
N LEU A 567 6.72 -4.71 -38.69
CA LEU A 567 7.31 -5.99 -39.09
C LEU A 567 7.41 -6.94 -37.89
N LEU A 568 7.87 -6.44 -36.74
CA LEU A 568 7.98 -7.26 -35.53
C LEU A 568 6.59 -7.66 -35.02
N GLN A 569 5.66 -6.70 -34.92
CA GLN A 569 4.29 -6.97 -34.49
C GLN A 569 3.62 -8.02 -35.38
N ALA A 570 3.75 -7.92 -36.71
CA ALA A 570 3.23 -8.92 -37.63
C ALA A 570 3.92 -10.29 -37.46
N ALA A 571 5.24 -10.31 -37.29
CA ALA A 571 6.01 -11.55 -37.13
C ALA A 571 5.63 -12.33 -35.86
N VAL A 572 5.25 -11.62 -34.79
CA VAL A 572 4.82 -12.24 -33.52
C VAL A 572 3.30 -12.30 -33.36
N GLY A 573 2.53 -11.98 -34.40
CA GLY A 573 1.08 -12.17 -34.46
C GLY A 573 0.26 -11.15 -33.66
N VAL A 574 0.75 -9.91 -33.50
CA VAL A 574 -0.03 -8.80 -32.93
C VAL A 574 -0.86 -8.15 -34.03
N ASP A 575 -2.18 -8.16 -33.86
CA ASP A 575 -3.12 -7.52 -34.78
C ASP A 575 -3.02 -5.98 -34.68
N PRO A 576 -2.77 -5.27 -35.79
CA PRO A 576 -2.61 -3.81 -35.79
C PRO A 576 -3.89 -3.06 -35.38
N THR A 577 -5.05 -3.72 -35.45
CA THR A 577 -6.35 -3.15 -35.06
C THR A 577 -6.80 -3.58 -33.66
N SER A 578 -6.03 -4.44 -32.99
CA SER A 578 -6.37 -4.91 -31.66
C SER A 578 -6.16 -3.87 -30.57
N GLU A 579 -6.96 -3.99 -29.51
CA GLU A 579 -6.77 -3.36 -28.20
C GLU A 579 -6.44 -4.46 -27.18
N PRO A 580 -5.15 -4.79 -26.96
CA PRO A 580 -4.74 -5.96 -26.17
C PRO A 580 -5.27 -6.00 -24.73
N SER A 581 -5.43 -4.83 -24.11
CA SER A 581 -6.02 -4.64 -22.78
C SER A 581 -7.50 -4.24 -22.89
N ARG A 582 -8.25 -4.85 -23.83
CA ARG A 582 -9.69 -4.62 -23.95
C ARG A 582 -10.37 -4.95 -22.62
N ARG A 583 -11.15 -3.97 -22.15
CA ARG A 583 -12.03 -4.09 -21.00
C ARG A 583 -12.84 -5.39 -21.02
N ARG A 584 -12.92 -6.05 -19.88
CA ARG A 584 -13.73 -7.26 -19.71
C ARG A 584 -15.21 -6.92 -19.76
N GLU A 585 -15.97 -7.68 -20.53
CA GLU A 585 -17.42 -7.53 -20.55
C GLU A 585 -18.09 -8.30 -19.39
N MET A 586 -19.22 -7.80 -18.93
CA MET A 586 -20.08 -8.51 -17.99
C MET A 586 -20.62 -9.80 -18.62
N SER A 587 -20.44 -10.92 -17.92
CA SER A 587 -20.91 -12.21 -18.43
C SER A 587 -22.44 -12.24 -18.56
N PRO A 588 -23.01 -13.03 -19.49
CA PRO A 588 -24.45 -13.22 -19.60
C PRO A 588 -25.08 -13.73 -18.29
N GLU A 589 -24.41 -14.63 -17.57
CA GLU A 589 -24.92 -15.12 -16.28
C GLU A 589 -25.01 -14.01 -15.25
N HIS A 590 -23.96 -13.19 -15.12
CA HIS A 590 -23.96 -12.07 -14.19
C HIS A 590 -25.01 -11.02 -14.54
N ARG A 591 -25.22 -10.73 -15.83
CA ARG A 591 -26.31 -9.86 -16.29
C ARG A 591 -27.69 -10.40 -15.90
N ALA A 592 -27.90 -11.71 -15.98
CA ALA A 592 -29.17 -12.32 -15.56
C ALA A 592 -29.37 -12.20 -14.04
N MET A 593 -28.33 -12.51 -13.25
CA MET A 593 -28.35 -12.34 -11.79
C MET A 593 -28.63 -10.89 -11.37
N LEU A 594 -28.01 -9.92 -12.05
CA LEU A 594 -28.22 -8.49 -11.82
C LEU A 594 -29.68 -8.09 -12.10
N LYS A 595 -30.25 -8.54 -13.22
CA LYS A 595 -31.67 -8.26 -13.55
C LYS A 595 -32.62 -8.80 -12.49
N GLN A 596 -32.38 -10.03 -12.02
CA GLN A 596 -33.16 -10.62 -10.94
C GLN A 596 -33.01 -9.79 -9.66
N ARG A 597 -31.78 -9.43 -9.28
CA ARG A 597 -31.52 -8.64 -8.08
C ARG A 597 -32.17 -7.26 -8.13
N ILE A 598 -32.18 -6.61 -9.29
CA ILE A 598 -32.88 -5.33 -9.51
C ILE A 598 -34.39 -5.51 -9.29
N ALA A 599 -35.00 -6.57 -9.84
CA ALA A 599 -36.42 -6.84 -9.64
C ALA A 599 -36.77 -7.10 -8.17
N GLU A 600 -35.95 -7.89 -7.47
CA GLU A 600 -36.08 -8.13 -6.03
C GLU A 600 -36.03 -6.83 -5.22
N LEU A 601 -35.03 -5.98 -5.46
CA LEU A 601 -34.90 -4.70 -4.75
C LEU A 601 -36.08 -3.78 -5.02
N LYS A 602 -36.57 -3.72 -6.26
CA LYS A 602 -37.77 -2.93 -6.62
C LYS A 602 -39.02 -3.45 -5.91
N ALA A 603 -39.21 -4.76 -5.81
CA ALA A 603 -40.34 -5.35 -5.09
C ALA A 603 -40.33 -5.00 -3.59
N LYS A 604 -39.14 -4.92 -2.99
CA LYS A 604 -38.94 -4.59 -1.57
C LYS A 604 -39.03 -3.10 -1.22
N ILE A 605 -39.24 -2.20 -2.18
CA ILE A 605 -39.30 -0.74 -1.92
C ILE A 605 -40.34 -0.39 -0.84
N GLY A 606 -41.49 -1.08 -0.83
CA GLY A 606 -42.56 -0.85 0.14
C GLY A 606 -42.38 -1.57 1.49
N GLU A 607 -41.34 -2.37 1.67
CA GLU A 607 -41.08 -3.16 2.88
C GLU A 607 -40.11 -2.44 3.81
N GLY A 608 -40.23 -2.68 5.13
CA GLY A 608 -39.37 -2.11 6.16
C GLY A 608 -40.14 -1.32 7.22
N GLY A 609 -39.43 -0.50 7.98
CA GLY A 609 -39.98 0.38 9.00
C GLY A 609 -39.18 1.67 9.17
N LEU A 610 -39.18 2.21 10.39
CA LEU A 610 -38.54 3.49 10.72
C LEU A 610 -37.04 3.53 10.36
N ARG A 611 -36.35 2.39 10.51
CA ARG A 611 -34.91 2.28 10.26
C ARG A 611 -34.60 2.43 8.77
N GLU A 612 -35.34 1.75 7.90
CA GLU A 612 -35.25 1.85 6.45
C GLU A 612 -35.59 3.27 5.98
N ALA A 613 -36.65 3.87 6.54
CA ALA A 613 -37.02 5.24 6.25
C ALA A 613 -35.91 6.24 6.62
N ALA A 614 -35.31 6.08 7.80
CA ALA A 614 -34.21 6.93 8.26
C ALA A 614 -32.96 6.78 7.39
N LEU A 615 -32.59 5.54 7.01
CA LEU A 615 -31.47 5.29 6.10
C LEU A 615 -31.71 5.87 4.72
N ARG A 616 -32.92 5.74 4.15
CA ARG A 616 -33.27 6.37 2.87
C ARG A 616 -33.13 7.89 2.93
N ALA A 617 -33.59 8.49 4.02
CA ALA A 617 -33.45 9.93 4.24
C ALA A 617 -31.97 10.36 4.31
N LEU A 618 -31.16 9.67 5.12
CA LEU A 618 -29.73 9.96 5.26
C LEU A 618 -28.99 9.83 3.92
N LEU A 619 -29.21 8.73 3.20
CA LEU A 619 -28.60 8.50 1.88
C LEU A 619 -29.08 9.50 0.83
N TYR A 620 -30.37 9.85 0.82
CA TYR A 620 -30.92 10.81 -0.14
C TYR A 620 -30.38 12.23 0.11
N VAL A 621 -30.34 12.69 1.35
CA VAL A 621 -29.83 14.04 1.65
C VAL A 621 -28.30 14.08 1.54
N GLY A 622 -27.61 13.04 2.02
CA GLY A 622 -26.14 12.94 1.96
C GLY A 622 -25.60 12.82 0.53
N SER A 623 -26.30 12.12 -0.36
CA SER A 623 -25.88 11.95 -1.77
C SER A 623 -25.94 13.23 -2.62
N ALA A 624 -26.46 14.36 -2.10
CA ALA A 624 -26.55 15.62 -2.85
C ALA A 624 -25.19 16.11 -3.37
N ARG A 625 -24.09 15.79 -2.68
CA ARG A 625 -22.73 16.17 -3.09
C ARG A 625 -21.87 15.01 -3.60
N GLY A 626 -22.36 13.77 -3.56
CA GLY A 626 -21.53 12.59 -3.81
C GLY A 626 -20.37 12.45 -2.81
N MET A 627 -20.49 13.01 -1.60
CA MET A 627 -19.44 13.00 -0.57
C MET A 627 -19.94 12.29 0.68
N VAL A 628 -19.09 11.46 1.29
CA VAL A 628 -19.33 10.80 2.59
C VAL A 628 -18.14 11.07 3.50
N ASP A 629 -18.38 11.49 4.74
CA ASP A 629 -17.33 11.75 5.74
C ASP A 629 -17.49 10.90 7.01
N GLU A 630 -16.48 10.92 7.89
CA GLU A 630 -16.43 10.17 9.16
C GLU A 630 -17.64 10.43 10.06
N ARG A 631 -18.13 11.66 10.06
CA ARG A 631 -19.24 12.12 10.91
C ARG A 631 -20.57 11.55 10.46
N SER A 632 -20.74 11.33 9.15
CA SER A 632 -21.87 10.62 8.57
C SER A 632 -21.96 9.16 9.05
N ILE A 633 -20.92 8.61 9.68
CA ILE A 633 -20.88 7.23 10.18
C ILE A 633 -20.98 7.10 11.68
N GLU A 634 -20.49 8.05 12.48
CA GLU A 634 -20.88 8.06 13.91
C GLU A 634 -22.40 8.22 14.03
N ALA A 635 -22.97 9.01 13.14
CA ALA A 635 -24.39 9.07 12.86
C ALA A 635 -25.05 7.72 12.52
N LEU A 636 -24.52 6.97 11.56
CA LEU A 636 -25.03 5.65 11.19
C LEU A 636 -24.84 4.63 12.34
N ARG A 637 -23.79 4.78 13.15
CA ARG A 637 -23.56 4.01 14.39
C ARG A 637 -24.59 4.35 15.46
N GLN A 638 -24.98 5.61 15.63
CA GLN A 638 -26.10 6.00 16.50
C GLN A 638 -27.41 5.37 16.01
N VAL A 639 -27.69 5.37 14.70
CA VAL A 639 -28.86 4.66 14.12
C VAL A 639 -28.81 3.15 14.40
N ARG A 640 -27.62 2.52 14.34
CA ARG A 640 -27.41 1.11 14.73
C ARG A 640 -27.71 0.86 16.22
N ARG A 641 -27.52 1.84 17.10
CA ARG A 641 -27.67 1.73 18.57
C ARG A 641 -29.04 2.14 19.11
N GLU A 642 -29.69 3.17 18.56
CA GLU A 642 -30.75 3.91 19.28
C GLU A 642 -32.19 3.72 18.76
N HIS A 643 -32.42 3.11 17.60
CA HIS A 643 -33.77 2.99 17.05
C HIS A 643 -34.38 1.60 17.32
N GLY A 644 -35.39 1.59 18.22
CA GLY A 644 -36.08 0.45 18.83
C GLY A 644 -36.19 -0.80 17.97
N GLY A 645 -35.35 -1.79 18.28
CA GLY A 645 -35.30 -3.10 17.66
C GLY A 645 -34.05 -3.87 18.11
N ALA A 646 -33.88 -5.11 17.67
CA ALA A 646 -32.65 -5.87 17.92
C ALA A 646 -31.43 -5.15 17.30
N ARG A 647 -30.30 -5.16 18.02
CA ARG A 647 -29.02 -4.61 17.55
C ARG A 647 -28.53 -5.40 16.35
N LEU A 648 -28.36 -4.73 15.21
CA LEU A 648 -27.81 -5.35 14.00
C LEU A 648 -26.30 -5.58 14.17
N THR A 649 -25.81 -6.70 13.65
CA THR A 649 -24.39 -6.89 13.37
C THR A 649 -23.94 -5.89 12.30
N LEU A 650 -22.64 -5.61 12.20
CA LEU A 650 -22.13 -4.71 11.17
C LEU A 650 -22.44 -5.24 9.76
N ALA A 651 -22.38 -6.56 9.56
CA ALA A 651 -22.68 -7.20 8.28
C ALA A 651 -24.15 -7.02 7.86
N GLU A 652 -25.09 -7.18 8.79
CA GLU A 652 -26.52 -6.92 8.55
C GLU A 652 -26.77 -5.44 8.26
N PHE A 653 -26.13 -4.55 9.03
CA PHE A 653 -26.24 -3.11 8.83
C PHE A 653 -25.70 -2.67 7.47
N LYS A 654 -24.51 -3.17 7.09
CA LYS A 654 -23.91 -2.94 5.77
C LYS A 654 -24.83 -3.43 4.64
N THR A 655 -25.43 -4.60 4.81
CA THR A 655 -26.40 -5.14 3.83
C THR A 655 -27.60 -4.21 3.70
N LEU A 656 -28.16 -3.77 4.83
CA LEU A 656 -29.30 -2.86 4.86
C LEU A 656 -28.99 -1.53 4.17
N VAL A 657 -27.86 -0.88 4.50
CA VAL A 657 -27.41 0.37 3.86
C VAL A 657 -27.27 0.19 2.34
N ARG A 658 -26.66 -0.91 1.90
CA ARG A 658 -26.49 -1.22 0.48
C ARG A 658 -27.82 -1.41 -0.24
N GLU A 659 -28.77 -2.12 0.35
CA GLU A 659 -30.10 -2.31 -0.24
C GLU A 659 -30.85 -0.98 -0.38
N GLN A 660 -30.87 -0.15 0.68
CA GLN A 660 -31.53 1.16 0.63
C GLN A 660 -30.86 2.10 -0.39
N PHE A 661 -29.53 2.05 -0.49
CA PHE A 661 -28.78 2.79 -1.51
C PHE A 661 -29.17 2.37 -2.93
N PHE A 662 -29.21 1.07 -3.22
CA PHE A 662 -29.59 0.60 -4.55
C PHE A 662 -31.04 0.90 -4.89
N MET A 663 -31.97 0.84 -3.94
CA MET A 663 -33.37 1.26 -4.19
C MET A 663 -33.44 2.73 -4.63
N LEU A 664 -32.73 3.63 -3.93
CA LEU A 664 -32.65 5.05 -4.30
C LEU A 664 -31.99 5.28 -5.66
N LEU A 665 -31.00 4.46 -6.03
CA LEU A 665 -30.32 4.53 -7.31
C LEU A 665 -31.20 4.03 -8.46
N LEU A 666 -31.93 2.94 -8.25
CA LEU A 666 -32.74 2.26 -9.27
C LEU A 666 -34.09 2.92 -9.52
N ASP A 667 -34.73 3.44 -8.47
CA ASP A 667 -36.03 4.13 -8.54
C ASP A 667 -36.19 5.09 -7.37
N ARG A 668 -35.60 6.28 -7.52
CA ARG A 668 -35.57 7.32 -6.49
C ARG A 668 -36.97 7.73 -6.05
N ASP A 669 -37.86 8.00 -7.00
CA ASP A 669 -39.17 8.57 -6.69
C ASP A 669 -40.08 7.56 -6.02
N ALA A 670 -40.12 6.30 -6.48
CA ALA A 670 -40.86 5.25 -5.77
C ALA A 670 -40.31 5.01 -4.37
N THR A 671 -38.98 5.02 -4.22
CA THR A 671 -38.31 4.80 -2.93
C THR A 671 -38.63 5.89 -1.91
N LEU A 672 -38.66 7.16 -2.33
CA LEU A 672 -39.03 8.28 -1.48
C LEU A 672 -40.55 8.28 -1.19
N ALA A 673 -41.39 8.00 -2.18
CA ALA A 673 -42.84 7.93 -2.00
C ALA A 673 -43.29 6.81 -1.04
N ALA A 674 -42.46 5.79 -0.83
CA ALA A 674 -42.71 4.74 0.14
C ALA A 674 -42.45 5.15 1.59
N ILE A 675 -41.61 6.17 1.85
CA ILE A 675 -41.20 6.59 3.22
C ILE A 675 -42.40 6.76 4.17
N PRO A 676 -43.49 7.49 3.82
CA PRO A 676 -44.62 7.68 4.74
C PRO A 676 -45.28 6.39 5.23
N LYS A 677 -45.23 5.30 4.42
CA LYS A 677 -45.80 3.99 4.76
C LYS A 677 -44.91 3.17 5.70
N LEU A 678 -43.62 3.50 5.76
CA LEU A 678 -42.64 2.82 6.62
C LEU A 678 -42.56 3.44 8.02
N LEU A 679 -43.12 4.64 8.20
CA LEU A 679 -43.05 5.36 9.46
C LEU A 679 -44.13 4.88 10.45
N PRO A 680 -43.83 4.81 11.76
CA PRO A 680 -44.81 4.44 12.78
C PRO A 680 -45.90 5.51 12.87
N ASP A 681 -47.11 5.18 13.32
CA ASP A 681 -48.18 6.17 13.50
C ASP A 681 -47.86 7.22 14.58
N ASP A 682 -46.93 6.90 15.50
CA ASP A 682 -46.49 7.79 16.57
C ASP A 682 -45.64 8.97 16.04
N LEU A 683 -46.24 10.16 16.08
CA LEU A 683 -45.60 11.42 15.65
C LEU A 683 -44.33 11.75 16.46
N ASN A 684 -44.25 11.37 17.73
CA ASN A 684 -43.06 11.64 18.55
C ASN A 684 -41.86 10.81 18.07
N GLN A 685 -42.09 9.55 17.68
CA GLN A 685 -41.05 8.71 17.08
C GLN A 685 -40.57 9.27 15.74
N ARG A 686 -41.48 9.79 14.91
CA ARG A 686 -41.12 10.46 13.64
C ARG A 686 -40.28 11.70 13.88
N ARG A 687 -40.66 12.55 14.84
CA ARG A 687 -39.90 13.76 15.23
C ARG A 687 -38.52 13.41 15.77
N ALA A 688 -38.42 12.41 16.64
CA ALA A 688 -37.15 11.95 17.18
C ALA A 688 -36.21 11.44 16.08
N ALA A 689 -36.72 10.59 15.18
CA ALA A 689 -35.93 10.07 14.06
C ALA A 689 -35.49 11.19 13.09
N PHE A 690 -36.38 12.14 12.77
CA PHE A 690 -36.03 13.29 11.93
C PHE A 690 -35.01 14.22 12.61
N ALA A 691 -35.14 14.44 13.92
CA ALA A 691 -34.19 15.22 14.70
C ALA A 691 -32.79 14.57 14.66
N ALA A 692 -32.72 13.25 14.85
CA ALA A 692 -31.47 12.50 14.72
C ALA A 692 -30.89 12.64 13.31
N ILE A 693 -31.68 12.46 12.25
CA ILE A 693 -31.24 12.66 10.85
C ILE A 693 -30.66 14.06 10.64
N ARG A 694 -31.33 15.10 11.17
CA ARG A 694 -30.86 16.49 11.05
C ARG A 694 -29.56 16.72 11.81
N GLU A 695 -29.48 16.25 13.05
CA GLU A 695 -28.27 16.35 13.89
C GLU A 695 -27.07 15.72 13.17
N VAL A 696 -27.24 14.50 12.68
CA VAL A 696 -26.27 13.77 11.86
C VAL A 696 -25.81 14.59 10.66
N LEU A 697 -26.74 15.12 9.87
CA LEU A 697 -26.40 15.83 8.65
C LEU A 697 -25.71 17.17 8.95
N SER A 698 -26.05 17.80 10.08
CA SER A 698 -25.45 19.06 10.53
C SER A 698 -24.08 18.90 11.19
N ALA A 699 -23.78 17.73 11.75
CA ALA A 699 -22.46 17.44 12.32
C ALA A 699 -21.37 17.39 11.24
N SER A 700 -21.72 16.94 10.04
CA SER A 700 -20.84 16.92 8.87
C SER A 700 -20.56 18.34 8.33
N GLU A 701 -21.60 19.13 8.05
CA GLU A 701 -21.42 20.49 7.52
C GLU A 701 -22.73 21.27 7.67
N ALA A 702 -22.68 22.59 7.54
CA ALA A 702 -23.87 23.43 7.49
C ALA A 702 -24.84 22.96 6.38
N ILE A 703 -26.08 22.64 6.77
CA ILE A 703 -27.12 22.17 5.85
C ILE A 703 -27.59 23.37 5.01
N SER A 704 -27.10 23.48 3.78
CA SER A 704 -27.38 24.58 2.87
C SER A 704 -27.58 24.10 1.43
N GLY A 705 -28.17 24.97 0.59
CA GLY A 705 -28.44 24.69 -0.82
C GLY A 705 -29.29 23.42 -1.02
N GLU A 706 -28.88 22.56 -1.96
CA GLU A 706 -29.61 21.34 -2.31
C GLU A 706 -29.84 20.40 -1.11
N ARG A 707 -28.92 20.34 -0.13
CA ARG A 707 -29.11 19.51 1.08
C ARG A 707 -30.28 20.01 1.91
N ALA A 708 -30.48 21.32 2.01
CA ALA A 708 -31.60 21.90 2.74
C ALA A 708 -32.93 21.59 2.02
N ASP A 709 -32.96 21.67 0.69
CA ASP A 709 -34.15 21.33 -0.11
C ASP A 709 -34.51 19.84 0.02
N ARG A 710 -33.50 18.95 -0.06
CA ARG A 710 -33.72 17.51 0.14
C ARG A 710 -34.15 17.20 1.56
N LEU A 711 -33.57 17.85 2.58
CA LEU A 711 -33.97 17.67 3.97
C LEU A 711 -35.41 18.14 4.21
N LYS A 712 -35.82 19.25 3.61
CA LYS A 712 -37.20 19.73 3.65
C LYS A 712 -38.16 18.71 3.04
N ARG A 713 -37.81 18.16 1.86
CA ARG A 713 -38.60 17.06 1.25
C ARG A 713 -38.72 15.85 2.18
N ILE A 714 -37.66 15.49 2.90
CA ILE A 714 -37.73 14.43 3.91
C ILE A 714 -38.64 14.83 5.09
N ALA A 715 -38.57 16.06 5.57
CA ALA A 715 -39.44 16.56 6.65
C ALA A 715 -40.92 16.41 6.27
N ASP A 716 -41.28 16.80 5.04
CA ASP A 716 -42.62 16.67 4.49
C ASP A 716 -43.06 15.18 4.43
N LEU A 717 -42.17 14.28 3.99
CA LEU A 717 -42.45 12.84 3.96
C LEU A 717 -42.56 12.22 5.36
N PHE A 718 -41.89 12.80 6.36
CA PHE A 718 -42.01 12.40 7.76
C PHE A 718 -43.24 13.01 8.45
N GLY A 719 -43.90 14.00 7.83
CA GLY A 719 -45.02 14.72 8.42
C GLY A 719 -44.60 15.58 9.62
N VAL A 720 -43.39 16.14 9.58
CA VAL A 720 -42.81 16.99 10.63
C VAL A 720 -42.40 18.34 10.07
N ASP A 721 -42.58 19.41 10.87
CA ASP A 721 -42.13 20.73 10.45
C ASP A 721 -40.59 20.81 10.45
N SER A 722 -40.04 21.35 9.36
CA SER A 722 -38.59 21.56 9.21
C SER A 722 -38.01 22.57 10.23
N GLY A 723 -38.85 23.26 11.01
CA GLY A 723 -38.51 24.51 11.70
C GLY A 723 -38.62 24.60 13.23
N GLU A 724 -39.16 23.64 14.00
CA GLU A 724 -39.35 23.86 15.45
C GLU A 724 -38.61 22.87 16.36
N THR A 725 -37.63 23.39 17.10
CA THR A 725 -37.21 22.87 18.41
C THR A 725 -38.28 23.25 19.43
N THR A 726 -39.18 22.32 19.79
CA THR A 726 -39.94 22.45 21.03
C THR A 726 -39.02 22.10 22.20
N SER A 727 -38.37 23.10 22.79
CA SER A 727 -37.80 23.00 24.12
C SER A 727 -38.95 22.80 25.11
N ASN A 728 -39.19 21.57 25.58
CA ASN A 728 -40.05 21.34 26.74
C ASN A 728 -39.28 21.75 28.01
N VAL A 729 -39.15 23.05 28.24
CA VAL A 729 -38.94 23.61 29.57
C VAL A 729 -40.26 24.24 29.97
N ALA A 730 -40.96 23.61 30.92
CA ALA A 730 -42.18 24.18 31.49
C ALA A 730 -41.87 25.57 32.07
N PRO A 731 -42.72 26.58 31.84
CA PRO A 731 -42.49 27.92 32.34
C PRO A 731 -42.58 27.91 33.87
N PHE A 732 -41.52 28.40 34.50
CA PHE A 732 -41.43 28.61 35.94
C PHE A 732 -42.52 29.60 36.38
N ASP A 733 -43.42 29.17 37.27
CA ASP A 733 -44.48 29.99 37.86
C ASP A 733 -43.88 30.93 38.93
N PRO A 734 -43.94 32.27 38.77
CA PRO A 734 -43.34 33.21 39.69
C PRO A 734 -44.33 33.70 40.76
N LYS A 735 -45.13 32.82 41.38
CA LYS A 735 -45.89 33.16 42.60
C LYS A 735 -46.01 32.00 43.59
N ALA A 736 -44.99 31.83 44.42
CA ALA A 736 -45.16 31.34 45.79
C ALA A 736 -44.03 31.84 46.70
N ARG A 737 -44.24 33.00 47.34
CA ARG A 737 -43.59 33.35 48.62
C ARG A 737 -44.66 33.27 49.70
N ALA A 738 -44.44 32.42 50.70
CA ALA A 738 -44.65 32.70 52.14
C ALA A 738 -44.70 31.38 52.92
N SER A 739 -43.63 31.08 53.65
CA SER A 739 -43.54 30.49 55.01
C SER A 739 -42.14 29.91 55.19
#